data_AF-A0A2D7JHT9-F1
#
_entry.id   AF-A0A2D7JHT9-F1
#
_cell.length_a   1.000
_cell.length_b   1.000
_cell.length_c   1.000
_cell.angle_alpha   90.00
_cell.angle_beta   90.00
_cell.angle_gamma   90.00
#
_symmetry.space_group_name_H-M   'P 1'
#
loop_
_entity.id
_entity.type
_entity.pdbx_description
1 polymer ?
#
loop_
_entity_poly.entity_id
_entity_poly.type
_entity_poly.pdbx_seq_one_letter_code
_entity_poly.pdbx_strand_id
1 'polypeptide(L)'
;MSIVKNLIFIDDSLLNFSSIIDNLPDGSQWFEIDGCCDGISQIQNITKNYQNLDSIQFVSHGSQGSLSIGASQLTNSNVSNYQSSLAEIGQSLSPSGDILFYGCQVAADENGQKLIQSIAEYTQADVAASTDLTGPIHLGGDGELEFHSGDVSSPVINVENVNEILMAGIPNTWTDSQIETDLTNTHLEAKMKEYNSDNSYSYLEMRTLLETAAVGGITDSEHQDLKTIYSKIESEFQTDPYSTHSYVKYITYSTIFKSPVNKKWVGGAEKLSEVENLGNMHANMSEDKATKLIKTWFYGENLPHVVTPGVVYKASKGPMFHADTNLTNFSSTPGVLVTADDVNQKGVGSCYFLGSLAAVASHGTGTANAGKLIENMVIDPITDDNIYGIKYYHDGKPVYTTVNNQIPVEKTDIESSDFVGYPLASETAFAGNAEKYEQFSPNAFISSPKYPHPANSPYSGAAVSEAGKIPDSAIAKQSDGKTWSPASWAIISSGDDRNITFTIVGTDENKNTIQETIQGTNNSFAISTKKFLTVKEVTTSGATDGKVKVDYGLPDFYSNHVGGDEWRNGEWKKITDFGFLHGEMWVSLFEKAYAQLSPIFRPEQYDITDLQNFAATKRAERLGNKTAEAVFYESIDGGFHALNDILGNEAPVYI
;
A
#
# COMPACT_ATOMS: atom_id res chain seq x y z
N MET A 1 2.21 32.15 33.01
CA MET A 1 2.52 30.88 32.33
C MET A 1 3.01 29.93 33.39
N SER A 2 2.44 28.72 33.45
CA SER A 2 2.99 27.68 34.31
C SER A 2 4.43 27.42 33.88
N ILE A 3 5.37 27.37 34.81
CA ILE A 3 6.76 27.02 34.52
C ILE A 3 6.78 25.50 34.34
N VAL A 4 7.26 25.02 33.19
CA VAL A 4 7.44 23.59 32.96
C VAL A 4 8.55 23.08 33.86
N LYS A 5 8.23 22.06 34.66
CA LYS A 5 9.11 21.44 35.65
C LYS A 5 9.38 19.98 35.38
N ASN A 6 8.47 19.28 34.70
CA ASN A 6 8.61 17.86 34.40
C ASN A 6 8.43 17.65 32.90
N LEU A 7 9.33 16.89 32.29
CA LEU A 7 9.15 16.39 30.92
C LEU A 7 8.81 14.92 30.94
N ILE A 8 7.75 14.54 30.25
CA ILE A 8 7.31 13.14 30.15
C ILE A 8 7.41 12.73 28.68
N PHE A 9 8.27 11.77 28.41
CA PHE A 9 8.41 11.18 27.10
C PHE A 9 7.67 9.85 27.06
N ILE A 10 6.81 9.67 26.07
CA ILE A 10 5.98 8.48 25.91
C ILE A 10 6.31 7.87 24.56
N ASP A 11 6.68 6.60 24.55
CA ASP A 11 7.00 5.86 23.33
C ASP A 11 5.72 5.55 22.53
N ASP A 12 5.76 5.75 21.22
CA ASP A 12 4.61 5.51 20.33
C ASP A 12 4.31 4.02 20.11
N SER A 13 5.21 3.12 20.53
CA SER A 13 4.97 1.67 20.52
C SER A 13 3.90 1.22 21.51
N LEU A 14 3.49 2.07 22.44
CA LEU A 14 2.45 1.78 23.43
C LEU A 14 1.04 1.78 22.79
N LEU A 15 0.26 0.74 23.06
CA LEU A 15 -1.07 0.50 22.48
C LEU A 15 -2.09 1.61 22.77
N ASN A 16 -2.01 2.26 23.95
CA ASN A 16 -2.81 3.43 24.33
C ASN A 16 -2.29 4.07 25.63
N PHE A 17 -1.81 5.31 25.55
CA PHE A 17 -1.26 6.07 26.68
C PHE A 17 -2.09 7.31 27.08
N SER A 18 -3.33 7.43 26.58
CA SER A 18 -4.20 8.58 26.85
C SER A 18 -4.43 8.81 28.35
N SER A 19 -4.54 7.72 29.11
CA SER A 19 -4.74 7.74 30.56
C SER A 19 -3.56 8.33 31.34
N ILE A 20 -2.33 8.24 30.81
CA ILE A 20 -1.15 8.89 31.39
C ILE A 20 -1.28 10.41 31.22
N ILE A 21 -1.60 10.85 30.00
CA ILE A 21 -1.73 12.27 29.65
C ILE A 21 -2.80 12.95 30.52
N ASP A 22 -3.93 12.27 30.73
CA ASP A 22 -5.05 12.79 31.51
C ASP A 22 -4.72 12.99 33.01
N ASN A 23 -3.65 12.39 33.52
CA ASN A 23 -3.28 12.39 34.94
C ASN A 23 -1.87 12.94 35.20
N LEU A 24 -1.31 13.74 34.28
CA LEU A 24 0.01 14.32 34.48
C LEU A 24 0.04 15.33 35.65
N PRO A 25 1.11 15.35 36.47
CA PRO A 25 1.27 16.33 37.53
C PRO A 25 1.27 17.78 37.00
N ASP A 26 0.88 18.74 37.83
CA ASP A 26 0.98 20.16 37.48
C ASP A 26 2.42 20.56 37.10
N GLY A 27 2.57 21.39 36.07
CA GLY A 27 3.88 21.79 35.55
C GLY A 27 4.54 20.76 34.64
N SER A 28 3.82 19.71 34.25
CA SER A 28 4.29 18.71 33.28
C SER A 28 4.06 19.13 31.84
N GLN A 29 4.98 18.75 30.96
CA GLN A 29 4.80 18.77 29.52
C GLN A 29 5.20 17.40 28.96
N TRP A 30 4.41 16.87 28.02
CA TRP A 30 4.69 15.57 27.43
C TRP A 30 5.08 15.66 25.95
N PHE A 31 5.79 14.65 25.49
CA PHE A 31 6.23 14.46 24.11
C PHE A 31 6.13 12.98 23.73
N GLU A 32 5.68 12.72 22.51
CA GLU A 32 5.75 11.40 21.90
C GLU A 32 7.16 11.15 21.36
N ILE A 33 7.65 9.91 21.47
CA ILE A 33 8.88 9.44 20.84
C ILE A 33 8.48 8.56 19.66
N ASP A 34 8.95 8.92 18.46
CA ASP A 34 8.71 8.17 17.23
C ASP A 34 9.54 6.88 17.22
N GLY A 35 8.86 5.74 17.07
CA GLY A 35 9.40 4.39 17.05
C GLY A 35 10.36 4.12 15.89
N CYS A 36 10.28 4.88 14.79
CA CYS A 36 11.16 4.66 13.63
C CYS A 36 12.54 5.32 13.77
N CYS A 37 12.74 6.17 14.77
CA CYS A 37 13.93 7.00 14.94
C CYS A 37 14.66 6.73 16.25
N ASP A 38 15.96 7.06 16.31
CA ASP A 38 16.75 6.96 17.55
C ASP A 38 16.16 7.82 18.66
N GLY A 39 15.62 7.18 19.71
CA GLY A 39 14.87 7.86 20.77
C GLY A 39 15.74 8.78 21.62
N ILE A 40 16.99 8.39 21.91
CA ILE A 40 17.92 9.21 22.70
C ILE A 40 18.22 10.54 21.99
N SER A 41 18.41 10.51 20.67
CA SER A 41 18.61 11.71 19.85
C SER A 41 17.37 12.62 19.85
N GLN A 42 16.17 12.05 19.81
CA GLN A 42 14.92 12.82 19.91
C GLN A 42 14.83 13.55 21.25
N ILE A 43 15.07 12.84 22.36
CA ILE A 43 15.05 13.39 23.71
C ILE A 43 16.08 14.50 23.87
N GLN A 44 17.31 14.27 23.41
CA GLN A 44 18.38 15.26 23.44
C GLN A 44 17.98 16.55 22.70
N ASN A 45 17.33 16.43 21.53
CA ASN A 45 16.90 17.60 20.76
C ASN A 45 15.78 18.39 21.45
N ILE A 46 14.88 17.70 22.14
CA ILE A 46 13.78 18.34 22.88
C ILE A 46 14.31 19.02 24.15
N THR A 47 15.07 18.29 24.97
CA THR A 47 15.59 18.74 26.28
C THR A 47 16.51 19.95 26.20
N LYS A 48 17.22 20.17 25.07
CA LYS A 48 18.04 21.37 24.80
C LYS A 48 17.29 22.69 24.98
N ASN A 49 15.97 22.69 24.84
CA ASN A 49 15.14 23.89 24.97
C ASN A 49 14.68 24.16 26.41
N TYR A 50 15.11 23.34 27.37
CA TYR A 50 14.68 23.36 28.76
C TYR A 50 15.87 23.48 29.72
N GLN A 51 15.63 24.04 30.89
CA GLN A 51 16.62 24.19 31.97
C GLN A 51 15.92 24.16 33.33
N ASN A 52 16.64 23.73 34.37
CA ASN A 52 16.15 23.66 35.74
C ASN A 52 14.88 22.80 35.89
N LEU A 53 14.81 21.70 35.13
CA LEU A 53 13.78 20.69 35.26
C LEU A 53 13.92 19.95 36.60
N ASP A 54 12.79 19.64 37.21
CA ASP A 54 12.72 18.82 38.42
C ASP A 54 12.72 17.34 38.04
N SER A 55 12.15 16.96 36.89
CA SER A 55 12.30 15.59 36.37
C SER A 55 12.24 15.46 34.85
N ILE A 56 12.86 14.39 34.35
CA ILE A 56 12.65 13.84 33.02
C ILE A 56 12.20 12.38 33.18
N GLN A 57 11.06 12.05 32.60
CA GLN A 57 10.41 10.75 32.81
C GLN A 57 10.14 10.08 31.47
N PHE A 58 10.33 8.76 31.42
CA PHE A 58 10.19 7.95 30.20
C PHE A 58 9.20 6.83 30.44
N VAL A 59 8.14 6.77 29.64
CA VAL A 59 7.21 5.64 29.59
C VAL A 59 7.47 4.89 28.29
N SER A 60 8.06 3.72 28.41
CA SER A 60 8.43 2.91 27.26
C SER A 60 8.53 1.43 27.64
N HIS A 61 8.68 0.57 26.65
CA HIS A 61 8.91 -0.84 26.93
C HIS A 61 10.34 -1.09 27.46
N GLY A 62 10.50 -2.03 28.40
CA GLY A 62 11.78 -2.46 28.94
C GLY A 62 11.88 -3.97 29.16
N SER A 63 13.08 -4.52 29.20
CA SER A 63 13.31 -5.92 29.55
C SER A 63 14.53 -6.04 30.46
N GLN A 64 14.84 -7.25 30.92
CA GLN A 64 15.98 -7.49 31.81
C GLN A 64 17.28 -6.93 31.22
N GLY A 65 17.79 -5.84 31.80
CA GLY A 65 19.03 -5.20 31.39
C GLY A 65 18.95 -4.37 30.09
N SER A 66 17.75 -4.11 29.58
CA SER A 66 17.55 -3.34 28.34
C SER A 66 16.38 -2.37 28.46
N LEU A 67 16.53 -1.21 27.85
CA LEU A 67 15.52 -0.16 27.79
C LEU A 67 15.26 0.22 26.33
N SER A 68 14.02 0.09 25.86
CA SER A 68 13.62 0.48 24.51
C SER A 68 13.09 1.91 24.52
N ILE A 69 13.62 2.77 23.66
CA ILE A 69 13.17 4.15 23.47
C ILE A 69 13.29 4.50 21.98
N GLY A 70 12.15 4.66 21.30
CA GLY A 70 12.08 4.73 19.85
C GLY A 70 12.71 3.48 19.21
N ALA A 71 13.55 3.69 18.21
CA ALA A 71 14.37 2.62 17.60
C ALA A 71 15.61 2.24 18.43
N SER A 72 15.87 2.90 19.56
CA SER A 72 17.07 2.66 20.38
C SER A 72 16.80 1.57 21.43
N GLN A 73 17.63 0.53 21.47
CA GLN A 73 17.73 -0.40 22.61
C GLN A 73 18.98 -0.10 23.41
N LEU A 74 18.81 0.55 24.57
CA LEU A 74 19.90 0.93 25.45
C LEU A 74 20.21 -0.21 26.42
N THR A 75 21.47 -0.64 26.44
CA THR A 75 21.98 -1.71 27.31
C THR A 75 23.29 -1.28 27.93
N ASN A 76 23.72 -1.96 29.00
CA ASN A 76 25.04 -1.71 29.60
C ASN A 76 26.21 -1.85 28.59
N SER A 77 26.01 -2.62 27.50
CA SER A 77 27.05 -2.83 26.49
C SER A 77 27.23 -1.64 25.53
N ASN A 78 26.19 -0.81 25.35
CA ASN A 78 26.18 0.25 24.35
C ASN A 78 25.93 1.65 24.92
N VAL A 79 25.58 1.79 26.21
CA VAL A 79 25.26 3.07 26.85
C VAL A 79 26.39 4.11 26.74
N SER A 80 27.65 3.66 26.70
CA SER A 80 28.81 4.54 26.49
C SER A 80 28.81 5.26 25.14
N ASN A 81 28.15 4.72 24.11
CA ASN A 81 28.00 5.38 22.82
C ASN A 81 27.11 6.63 22.92
N TYR A 82 26.22 6.68 23.92
CA TYR A 82 25.29 7.78 24.15
C TYR A 82 25.77 8.75 25.22
N GLN A 83 26.99 8.60 25.74
CA GLN A 83 27.53 9.41 26.83
C GLN A 83 27.37 10.93 26.59
N SER A 84 27.71 11.41 25.39
CA SER A 84 27.58 12.84 25.06
C SER A 84 26.13 13.31 25.07
N SER A 85 25.23 12.52 24.51
CA SER A 85 23.79 12.83 24.47
C SER A 85 23.18 12.83 25.87
N LEU A 86 23.53 11.84 26.69
CA LEU A 86 23.08 11.73 28.08
C LEU A 86 23.59 12.90 28.94
N ALA A 87 24.84 13.33 28.74
CA ALA A 87 25.39 14.50 29.42
C ALA A 87 24.65 15.80 29.04
N GLU A 88 24.25 15.96 27.78
CA GLU A 88 23.44 17.11 27.35
C GLU A 88 22.01 17.06 27.88
N ILE A 89 21.40 15.87 27.94
CA ILE A 89 20.09 15.67 28.59
C ILE A 89 20.17 16.06 30.06
N GLY A 90 21.20 15.60 30.77
CA GLY A 90 21.44 15.92 32.18
C GLY A 90 21.59 17.42 32.45
N GLN A 91 22.17 18.19 31.53
CA GLN A 91 22.30 19.65 31.67
C GLN A 91 20.97 20.41 31.69
N SER A 92 19.88 19.80 31.22
CA SER A 92 18.55 20.41 31.29
C SER A 92 17.89 20.27 32.68
N LEU A 93 18.40 19.37 33.52
CA LEU A 93 17.92 19.14 34.89
C LEU A 93 18.45 20.23 35.84
N SER A 94 17.72 20.43 36.94
CA SER A 94 18.23 21.15 38.10
C SER A 94 19.27 20.29 38.85
N PRO A 95 20.06 20.86 39.78
CA PRO A 95 21.02 20.09 40.59
C PRO A 95 20.40 18.97 41.45
N SER A 96 19.09 18.96 41.61
CA SER A 96 18.32 17.93 42.32
C SER A 96 17.22 17.34 41.42
N GLY A 97 17.44 17.38 40.10
CA GLY A 97 16.48 16.85 39.14
C GLY A 97 16.71 15.37 38.89
N ASP A 98 15.62 14.61 38.77
CA ASP A 98 15.67 13.15 38.64
C ASP A 98 15.37 12.68 37.21
N ILE A 99 15.82 11.47 36.89
CA ILE A 99 15.43 10.75 35.68
C ILE A 99 14.70 9.45 36.06
N LEU A 100 13.48 9.27 35.56
CA LEU A 100 12.64 8.12 35.89
C LEU A 100 12.34 7.30 34.63
N PHE A 101 12.63 6.00 34.66
CA PHE A 101 12.35 5.07 33.56
C PHE A 101 11.26 4.07 33.96
N TYR A 102 10.07 4.24 33.41
CA TYR A 102 8.97 3.29 33.51
C TYR A 102 9.05 2.30 32.36
N GLY A 103 9.68 1.16 32.63
CA GLY A 103 9.77 0.03 31.72
C GLY A 103 10.03 -1.25 32.52
N CYS A 104 9.40 -2.36 32.15
CA CYS A 104 9.47 -3.58 32.95
C CYS A 104 10.91 -4.07 33.08
N GLN A 105 11.29 -4.48 34.29
CA GLN A 105 12.49 -5.28 34.58
C GLN A 105 13.83 -4.68 34.13
N VAL A 106 13.87 -3.38 33.79
CA VAL A 106 15.09 -2.74 33.27
C VAL A 106 16.28 -2.93 34.22
N ALA A 107 16.04 -2.87 35.54
CA ALA A 107 17.03 -3.05 36.59
C ALA A 107 16.91 -4.40 37.34
N ALA A 108 16.23 -5.39 36.76
CA ALA A 108 15.98 -6.69 37.41
C ALA A 108 17.25 -7.47 37.75
N ASP A 109 18.35 -7.25 37.02
CA ASP A 109 19.63 -7.95 37.20
C ASP A 109 20.83 -7.00 37.29
N GLU A 110 22.02 -7.57 37.52
CA GLU A 110 23.26 -6.80 37.67
C GLU A 110 23.63 -5.99 36.40
N ASN A 111 23.24 -6.46 35.20
CA ASN A 111 23.49 -5.71 33.95
C ASN A 111 22.57 -4.50 33.85
N GLY A 112 21.30 -4.65 34.19
CA GLY A 112 20.33 -3.57 34.28
C GLY A 112 20.71 -2.52 35.32
N GLN A 113 21.13 -2.95 36.50
CA GLN A 113 21.60 -2.05 37.54
C GLN A 113 22.83 -1.25 37.09
N LYS A 114 23.77 -1.87 36.38
CA LYS A 114 24.93 -1.18 35.78
C LYS A 114 24.55 -0.22 34.67
N LEU A 115 23.54 -0.55 33.86
CA LEU A 115 22.96 0.36 32.86
C LEU A 115 22.44 1.63 33.55
N ILE A 116 21.58 1.49 34.57
CA ILE A 116 21.02 2.62 35.31
C ILE A 116 22.11 3.46 35.99
N GLN A 117 23.11 2.82 36.60
CA GLN A 117 24.27 3.51 37.17
C GLN A 117 25.07 4.27 36.11
N SER A 118 25.29 3.69 34.93
CA SER A 118 26.00 4.36 33.83
C SER A 118 25.23 5.58 33.31
N ILE A 119 23.90 5.49 33.24
CA ILE A 119 23.06 6.63 32.87
C ILE A 119 23.22 7.74 33.91
N ALA A 120 23.10 7.42 35.21
CA ALA A 120 23.30 8.37 36.30
C ALA A 120 24.69 9.04 36.24
N GLU A 121 25.74 8.26 35.97
CA GLU A 121 27.10 8.77 35.79
C GLU A 121 27.22 9.71 34.58
N TYR A 122 26.55 9.45 33.47
CA TYR A 122 26.64 10.32 32.29
C TYR A 122 25.77 11.56 32.37
N THR A 123 24.59 11.46 32.97
CA THR A 123 23.66 12.58 33.14
C THR A 123 24.01 13.45 34.35
N GLN A 124 24.78 12.92 35.31
CA GLN A 124 25.05 13.55 36.60
C GLN A 124 23.76 13.82 37.40
N ALA A 125 22.77 12.94 37.24
CA ALA A 125 21.47 13.02 37.90
C ALA A 125 21.16 11.73 38.68
N ASP A 126 20.22 11.82 39.61
CA ASP A 126 19.66 10.65 40.28
C ASP A 126 18.70 9.92 39.33
N VAL A 127 18.80 8.59 39.25
CA VAL A 127 18.07 7.78 38.25
C VAL A 127 17.32 6.63 38.90
N ALA A 128 16.06 6.42 38.51
CA ALA A 128 15.21 5.32 38.96
C ALA A 128 14.72 4.45 37.80
N ALA A 129 14.60 3.14 38.03
CA ALA A 129 13.97 2.19 37.11
C ALA A 129 13.39 0.98 37.84
N SER A 130 12.47 0.27 37.18
CA SER A 130 11.80 -0.92 37.72
C SER A 130 12.66 -2.17 37.65
N THR A 131 12.47 -3.05 38.63
CA THR A 131 13.08 -4.39 38.75
C THR A 131 12.10 -5.51 38.44
N ASP A 132 10.81 -5.22 38.33
CA ASP A 132 9.73 -6.15 38.01
C ASP A 132 8.78 -5.59 36.93
N LEU A 133 7.55 -6.10 36.86
CA LEU A 133 6.59 -5.70 35.83
C LEU A 133 6.03 -4.30 36.14
N THR A 134 6.14 -3.38 35.19
CA THR A 134 5.55 -2.04 35.27
C THR A 134 4.28 -1.97 34.42
N GLY A 135 3.20 -1.42 34.96
CA GLY A 135 1.91 -1.29 34.28
C GLY A 135 0.73 -1.69 35.17
N PRO A 136 -0.36 -2.22 34.60
CA PRO A 136 -1.59 -2.43 35.35
C PRO A 136 -1.52 -3.56 36.36
N ILE A 137 -2.02 -3.31 37.58
CA ILE A 137 -2.12 -4.29 38.68
C ILE A 137 -2.83 -5.57 38.25
N HIS A 138 -3.87 -5.46 37.42
CA HIS A 138 -4.62 -6.63 36.95
C HIS A 138 -3.85 -7.51 35.95
N LEU A 139 -2.76 -6.99 35.37
CA LEU A 139 -1.80 -7.73 34.54
C LEU A 139 -0.54 -8.12 35.33
N GLY A 140 -0.51 -7.85 36.64
CA GLY A 140 0.58 -8.24 37.54
C GLY A 140 1.76 -7.26 37.59
N GLY A 141 1.60 -6.03 37.07
CA GLY A 141 2.59 -4.97 37.22
C GLY A 141 2.15 -3.86 38.18
N ASP A 142 3.04 -2.91 38.45
CA ASP A 142 2.75 -1.71 39.23
C ASP A 142 3.47 -0.47 38.66
N GLY A 143 3.43 0.65 39.37
CA GLY A 143 4.14 1.88 39.01
C GLY A 143 5.35 2.19 39.89
N GLU A 144 5.82 1.23 40.68
CA GLU A 144 6.99 1.40 41.54
C GLU A 144 8.30 1.34 40.71
N LEU A 145 9.33 2.04 41.19
CA LEU A 145 10.67 2.02 40.61
C LEU A 145 11.62 1.57 41.72
N GLU A 146 11.85 0.26 41.85
CA GLU A 146 12.49 -0.29 43.06
C GLU A 146 14.01 -0.03 43.08
N PHE A 147 14.62 0.20 41.92
CA PHE A 147 16.06 0.42 41.82
C PHE A 147 16.39 1.89 41.59
N HIS A 148 17.17 2.46 42.49
CA HIS A 148 17.65 3.83 42.43
C HIS A 148 19.17 3.90 42.39
N SER A 149 19.70 4.75 41.51
CA SER A 149 21.07 5.26 41.55
C SER A 149 21.00 6.72 41.98
N GLY A 150 21.11 6.98 43.29
CA GLY A 150 20.92 8.31 43.86
C GLY A 150 19.67 8.45 44.74
N ASP A 151 19.34 9.69 45.12
CA ASP A 151 18.17 10.02 45.97
C ASP A 151 17.02 10.60 45.13
N VAL A 152 16.07 9.75 44.74
CA VAL A 152 14.95 10.16 43.89
C VAL A 152 13.83 10.79 44.74
N SER A 153 13.43 12.02 44.39
CA SER A 153 12.42 12.79 45.15
C SER A 153 11.29 13.38 44.30
N SER A 154 11.36 13.18 42.98
CA SER A 154 10.38 13.66 42.01
C SER A 154 9.02 12.96 42.09
N PRO A 155 7.92 13.66 41.72
CA PRO A 155 6.61 13.04 41.62
C PRO A 155 6.59 11.93 40.55
N VAL A 156 6.19 10.73 40.95
CA VAL A 156 5.98 9.57 40.08
C VAL A 156 4.66 9.74 39.32
N ILE A 157 4.64 9.40 38.03
CA ILE A 157 3.41 9.40 37.21
C ILE A 157 2.66 8.08 37.37
N ASN A 158 1.33 8.12 37.23
CA ASN A 158 0.52 6.92 37.33
C ASN A 158 0.52 6.14 36.01
N VAL A 159 1.35 5.10 35.94
CA VAL A 159 1.43 4.16 34.81
C VAL A 159 0.55 2.92 34.99
N GLU A 160 -0.17 2.76 36.10
CA GLU A 160 -1.02 1.58 36.34
C GLU A 160 -2.29 1.56 35.47
N ASN A 161 -2.65 2.70 34.87
CA ASN A 161 -3.86 2.87 34.06
C ASN A 161 -3.61 2.74 32.55
N VAL A 162 -2.42 2.33 32.12
CA VAL A 162 -2.18 1.95 30.72
C VAL A 162 -2.92 0.65 30.39
N ASN A 163 -3.02 0.26 29.12
CA ASN A 163 -3.74 -0.96 28.73
C ASN A 163 -2.84 -2.21 28.60
N GLU A 164 -1.55 -2.09 28.93
CA GLU A 164 -0.55 -3.14 28.74
C GLU A 164 0.56 -3.08 29.80
N ILE A 165 1.31 -4.17 29.98
CA ILE A 165 2.57 -4.12 30.75
C ILE A 165 3.68 -3.52 29.88
N LEU A 166 4.51 -2.65 30.45
CA LEU A 166 5.58 -1.92 29.76
C LEU A 166 6.81 -2.79 29.48
N MET A 167 6.60 -4.04 29.05
CA MET A 167 7.65 -5.02 28.82
C MET A 167 8.03 -5.07 27.35
N ALA A 168 9.32 -4.88 27.05
CA ALA A 168 9.91 -5.02 25.72
C ALA A 168 9.99 -6.50 25.39
N GLY A 169 9.00 -6.97 24.61
CA GLY A 169 8.83 -8.38 24.33
C GLY A 169 8.34 -9.12 25.58
N ILE A 170 7.12 -9.65 25.51
CA ILE A 170 6.64 -10.64 26.48
C ILE A 170 7.64 -11.80 26.47
N PRO A 171 8.28 -12.22 27.59
CA PRO A 171 9.17 -13.38 27.55
C PRO A 171 8.41 -14.54 26.93
N ASN A 172 8.94 -15.05 25.82
CA ASN A 172 8.31 -16.09 25.01
C ASN A 172 7.70 -17.16 25.91
N THR A 173 6.41 -17.43 25.68
CA THR A 173 5.72 -18.50 26.40
C THR A 173 6.31 -19.87 26.07
N TRP A 174 7.06 -19.95 24.97
CA TRP A 174 7.72 -21.14 24.45
C TRP A 174 9.25 -21.02 24.52
N THR A 175 9.86 -21.39 25.63
CA THR A 175 11.33 -21.36 25.83
C THR A 175 12.08 -22.36 24.94
N ASP A 176 13.37 -22.14 24.69
CA ASP A 176 14.24 -23.06 23.93
C ASP A 176 14.22 -24.50 24.47
N SER A 177 14.20 -24.67 25.79
CA SER A 177 14.08 -26.00 26.40
C SER A 177 12.73 -26.65 26.13
N GLN A 178 11.65 -25.86 26.04
CA GLN A 178 10.35 -26.39 25.64
C GLN A 178 10.32 -26.73 24.15
N ILE A 179 10.97 -25.92 23.29
CA ILE A 179 11.13 -26.21 21.85
C ILE A 179 11.83 -27.56 21.65
N GLU A 180 12.92 -27.83 22.38
CA GLU A 180 13.64 -29.11 22.35
C GLU A 180 12.76 -30.30 22.74
N THR A 181 11.82 -30.11 23.66
CA THR A 181 10.94 -31.18 24.12
C THR A 181 9.70 -31.35 23.26
N ASP A 182 9.21 -30.27 22.65
CA ASP A 182 7.95 -30.24 21.91
C ASP A 182 8.13 -30.64 20.44
N LEU A 183 9.32 -30.45 19.86
CA LEU A 183 9.63 -30.76 18.47
C LEU A 183 10.53 -31.99 18.34
N THR A 184 10.35 -32.72 17.23
CA THR A 184 11.08 -33.95 16.94
C THR A 184 12.01 -33.85 15.73
N ASN A 185 11.72 -32.93 14.81
CA ASN A 185 12.55 -32.59 13.67
C ASN A 185 13.57 -31.53 14.07
N THR A 186 14.85 -31.90 14.02
CA THR A 186 15.96 -31.05 14.45
C THR A 186 16.17 -29.82 13.57
N HIS A 187 15.73 -29.84 12.31
CA HIS A 187 15.81 -28.67 11.43
C HIS A 187 14.77 -27.61 11.79
N LEU A 188 13.53 -28.03 12.09
CA LEU A 188 12.48 -27.12 12.55
C LEU A 188 12.76 -26.61 13.96
N GLU A 189 13.27 -27.46 14.85
CA GLU A 189 13.74 -27.08 16.18
C GLU A 189 14.79 -25.96 16.13
N ALA A 190 15.83 -26.15 15.30
CA ALA A 190 16.87 -25.15 15.14
C ALA A 190 16.32 -23.81 14.63
N LYS A 191 15.37 -23.85 13.69
CA LYS A 191 14.71 -22.65 13.18
C LYS A 191 13.85 -21.95 14.22
N MET A 192 13.07 -22.68 15.01
CA MET A 192 12.26 -22.04 16.04
C MET A 192 13.13 -21.38 17.10
N LYS A 193 14.22 -22.00 17.55
CA LYS A 193 15.16 -21.36 18.48
C LYS A 193 15.80 -20.07 17.91
N GLU A 194 16.07 -20.04 16.60
CA GLU A 194 16.59 -18.85 15.92
C GLU A 194 15.56 -17.69 15.98
N TYR A 195 14.29 -17.99 15.75
CA TYR A 195 13.20 -17.00 15.67
C TYR A 195 12.63 -16.62 17.04
N ASN A 196 12.91 -17.39 18.09
CA ASN A 196 12.34 -17.22 19.42
C ASN A 196 13.01 -16.10 20.25
N SER A 197 13.54 -15.06 19.62
CA SER A 197 14.31 -14.01 20.31
C SER A 197 13.58 -12.68 20.46
N ASP A 198 12.61 -12.39 19.61
CA ASP A 198 11.90 -11.10 19.55
C ASP A 198 10.39 -11.21 19.86
N ASN A 199 9.88 -12.43 20.08
CA ASN A 199 8.47 -12.73 20.38
C ASN A 199 7.49 -12.26 19.29
N SER A 200 7.95 -12.21 18.03
CA SER A 200 7.13 -11.86 16.89
C SER A 200 7.51 -12.68 15.66
N TYR A 201 6.66 -13.62 15.27
CA TYR A 201 6.92 -14.45 14.09
C TYR A 201 6.49 -13.75 12.80
N SER A 202 7.49 -13.31 12.05
CA SER A 202 7.37 -12.53 10.82
C SER A 202 7.07 -13.39 9.59
N TYR A 203 6.71 -12.71 8.50
CA TYR A 203 6.46 -13.35 7.20
C TYR A 203 7.66 -14.18 6.71
N LEU A 204 8.88 -13.64 6.81
CA LEU A 204 10.08 -14.27 6.27
C LEU A 204 10.44 -15.53 7.07
N GLU A 205 10.34 -15.47 8.40
CA GLU A 205 10.65 -16.59 9.28
C GLU A 205 9.72 -17.77 8.99
N MET A 206 8.42 -17.50 8.88
CA MET A 206 7.42 -18.53 8.59
C MET A 206 7.56 -19.10 7.19
N ARG A 207 7.89 -18.27 6.19
CA ARG A 207 8.23 -18.74 4.84
C ARG A 207 9.42 -19.69 4.89
N THR A 208 10.51 -19.28 5.51
CA THR A 208 11.75 -20.08 5.60
C THR A 208 11.55 -21.34 6.43
N LEU A 209 10.73 -21.31 7.49
CA LEU A 209 10.38 -22.50 8.27
C LEU A 209 9.66 -23.55 7.40
N LEU A 210 8.66 -23.11 6.63
CA LEU A 210 7.89 -23.99 5.75
C LEU A 210 8.75 -24.54 4.61
N GLU A 211 9.62 -23.71 4.02
CA GLU A 211 10.58 -24.15 3.00
C GLU A 211 11.57 -25.17 3.57
N THR A 212 12.04 -24.97 4.80
CA THR A 212 12.91 -25.93 5.50
C THR A 212 12.19 -27.27 5.68
N ALA A 213 10.92 -27.26 6.07
CA ALA A 213 10.12 -28.49 6.18
C ALA A 213 9.88 -29.18 4.84
N ALA A 214 9.81 -28.44 3.74
CA ALA A 214 9.48 -28.98 2.42
C ALA A 214 10.63 -29.75 1.76
N VAL A 215 11.89 -29.53 2.17
CA VAL A 215 13.08 -30.18 1.59
C VAL A 215 12.98 -31.69 1.74
N GLY A 216 12.98 -32.43 0.62
CA GLY A 216 12.82 -33.88 0.60
C GLY A 216 11.36 -34.37 0.71
N GLY A 217 10.40 -33.45 0.88
CA GLY A 217 8.99 -33.74 1.10
C GLY A 217 8.62 -33.76 2.59
N ILE A 218 7.33 -33.54 2.87
CA ILE A 218 6.82 -33.41 4.25
C ILE A 218 6.71 -34.80 4.87
N THR A 219 7.53 -35.08 5.89
CA THR A 219 7.42 -36.28 6.72
C THR A 219 6.28 -36.20 7.74
N ASP A 220 5.94 -37.32 8.35
CA ASP A 220 4.94 -37.38 9.43
C ASP A 220 5.35 -36.49 10.63
N SER A 221 6.63 -36.52 11.01
CA SER A 221 7.20 -35.70 12.09
C SER A 221 7.15 -34.22 11.76
N GLU A 222 7.54 -33.80 10.55
CA GLU A 222 7.50 -32.39 10.16
C GLU A 222 6.09 -31.84 10.13
N HIS A 223 5.13 -32.60 9.59
CA HIS A 223 3.74 -32.17 9.59
C HIS A 223 3.15 -32.04 11.00
N GLN A 224 3.55 -32.92 11.93
CA GLN A 224 3.13 -32.82 13.33
C GLN A 224 3.80 -31.65 14.04
N ASP A 225 5.10 -31.46 13.85
CA ASP A 225 5.87 -30.37 14.44
C ASP A 225 5.38 -29.01 13.93
N LEU A 226 5.09 -28.86 12.63
CA LEU A 226 4.49 -27.63 12.07
C LEU A 226 3.16 -27.28 12.74
N LYS A 227 2.33 -28.27 13.07
CA LYS A 227 1.07 -28.03 13.82
C LYS A 227 1.35 -27.62 15.26
N THR A 228 2.31 -28.27 15.91
CA THR A 228 2.75 -27.92 17.27
C THR A 228 3.25 -26.48 17.29
N ILE A 229 4.17 -26.12 16.38
CA ILE A 229 4.69 -24.76 16.20
C ILE A 229 3.53 -23.77 16.07
N TYR A 230 2.65 -23.96 15.09
CA TYR A 230 1.53 -23.05 14.87
C TYR A 230 0.68 -22.85 16.14
N SER A 231 0.41 -23.92 16.89
CA SER A 231 -0.39 -23.83 18.12
C SER A 231 0.31 -23.12 19.28
N LYS A 232 1.65 -23.16 19.33
CA LYS A 232 2.46 -22.51 20.36
C LYS A 232 2.57 -21.01 20.11
N ILE A 233 2.71 -20.63 18.85
CA ILE A 233 2.98 -19.25 18.44
C ILE A 233 1.72 -18.49 18.01
N GLU A 234 0.53 -19.07 18.20
CA GLU A 234 -0.71 -18.57 17.60
C GLU A 234 -1.03 -17.10 17.94
N SER A 235 -0.61 -16.64 19.12
CA SER A 235 -0.78 -15.25 19.60
C SER A 235 0.41 -14.34 19.32
N GLU A 236 1.51 -14.89 18.79
CA GLU A 236 2.81 -14.23 18.66
C GLU A 236 3.15 -13.98 17.17
N PHE A 237 2.23 -14.22 16.24
CA PHE A 237 2.41 -13.82 14.84
C PHE A 237 2.36 -12.30 14.69
N GLN A 238 3.23 -11.77 13.82
CA GLN A 238 3.22 -10.35 13.45
C GLN A 238 1.81 -9.90 13.01
N THR A 239 1.29 -8.84 13.62
CA THR A 239 -0.01 -8.25 13.29
C THR A 239 0.08 -7.33 12.07
N ASP A 240 -1.03 -7.20 11.33
CA ASP A 240 -1.09 -6.25 10.22
C ASP A 240 -1.00 -4.80 10.75
N PRO A 241 -0.48 -3.85 9.96
CA PRO A 241 -0.49 -2.44 10.34
C PRO A 241 -1.90 -1.97 10.74
N TYR A 242 -2.01 -1.29 11.88
CA TYR A 242 -3.27 -0.73 12.40
C TYR A 242 -4.40 -1.75 12.63
N SER A 243 -4.07 -3.04 12.86
CA SER A 243 -5.04 -4.13 12.97
C SER A 243 -4.69 -5.08 14.10
N THR A 244 -5.72 -5.69 14.73
CA THR A 244 -5.53 -6.82 15.66
C THR A 244 -5.49 -8.18 14.95
N HIS A 245 -5.60 -8.18 13.62
CA HIS A 245 -5.54 -9.37 12.79
C HIS A 245 -4.12 -9.61 12.28
N SER A 246 -3.84 -10.84 11.82
CA SER A 246 -2.53 -11.21 11.29
C SER A 246 -2.68 -11.99 9.98
N TYR A 247 -2.15 -11.40 8.92
CA TYR A 247 -1.95 -12.00 7.62
C TYR A 247 -1.02 -13.20 7.69
N VAL A 248 0.13 -13.07 8.36
CA VAL A 248 1.14 -14.13 8.48
C VAL A 248 0.54 -15.36 9.17
N LYS A 249 -0.25 -15.15 10.23
CA LYS A 249 -1.03 -16.20 10.89
C LYS A 249 -1.97 -16.89 9.90
N TYR A 250 -2.74 -16.13 9.13
CA TYR A 250 -3.73 -16.68 8.20
C TYR A 250 -3.09 -17.54 7.09
N ILE A 251 -2.03 -17.06 6.45
CA ILE A 251 -1.38 -17.78 5.34
C ILE A 251 -0.59 -19.00 5.83
N THR A 252 -0.02 -18.92 7.03
CA THR A 252 0.65 -20.05 7.68
C THR A 252 -0.37 -21.13 8.03
N TYR A 253 -1.48 -20.74 8.66
CA TYR A 253 -2.59 -21.66 8.93
C TYR A 253 -3.07 -22.33 7.65
N SER A 254 -3.28 -21.55 6.60
CA SER A 254 -3.81 -22.05 5.34
C SER A 254 -2.84 -22.95 4.57
N THR A 255 -1.53 -22.86 4.87
CA THR A 255 -0.51 -23.76 4.34
C THR A 255 -0.46 -25.08 5.10
N ILE A 256 -0.50 -25.05 6.45
CA ILE A 256 -0.33 -26.24 7.30
C ILE A 256 -1.65 -27.02 7.44
N PHE A 257 -2.76 -26.31 7.58
CA PHE A 257 -4.08 -26.88 7.83
C PHE A 257 -4.95 -26.91 6.57
N LYS A 258 -6.20 -27.32 6.74
CA LYS A 258 -7.15 -27.44 5.64
C LYS A 258 -7.59 -26.07 5.16
N SER A 259 -7.36 -25.77 3.88
CA SER A 259 -7.95 -24.64 3.16
C SER A 259 -8.63 -25.12 1.86
N PRO A 260 -9.83 -24.61 1.52
CA PRO A 260 -10.47 -24.88 0.23
C PRO A 260 -9.61 -24.48 -0.98
N VAL A 261 -8.77 -23.44 -0.83
CA VAL A 261 -7.89 -22.92 -1.88
C VAL A 261 -6.83 -23.94 -2.32
N ASN A 262 -6.41 -24.81 -1.41
CA ASN A 262 -5.34 -25.79 -1.66
C ASN A 262 -5.75 -26.94 -2.59
N LYS A 263 -7.02 -27.00 -3.06
CA LYS A 263 -7.50 -28.13 -3.88
C LYS A 263 -6.71 -28.29 -5.17
N LYS A 264 -6.31 -27.18 -5.81
CA LYS A 264 -5.69 -27.18 -7.14
C LYS A 264 -4.48 -26.26 -7.21
N TRP A 265 -3.50 -26.68 -8.00
CA TRP A 265 -2.45 -25.80 -8.50
C TRP A 265 -2.78 -25.46 -9.95
N VAL A 266 -3.17 -24.21 -10.18
CA VAL A 266 -3.43 -23.67 -11.52
C VAL A 266 -2.14 -23.08 -12.08
N GLY A 267 -1.39 -22.32 -11.28
CA GLY A 267 -0.09 -21.78 -11.68
C GLY A 267 -0.11 -20.94 -12.96
N GLY A 268 -1.26 -20.33 -13.29
CA GLY A 268 -1.43 -19.55 -14.52
C GLY A 268 -1.55 -20.40 -15.80
N ALA A 269 -1.91 -21.67 -15.67
CA ALA A 269 -2.18 -22.57 -16.79
C ALA A 269 -3.06 -21.91 -17.87
N GLU A 270 -2.71 -22.09 -19.14
CA GLU A 270 -3.56 -21.65 -20.25
C GLU A 270 -4.67 -22.68 -20.51
N LYS A 271 -4.40 -23.96 -20.23
CA LYS A 271 -5.34 -25.06 -20.46
C LYS A 271 -5.75 -25.73 -19.16
N LEU A 272 -7.03 -26.08 -19.05
CA LEU A 272 -7.55 -26.84 -17.90
C LEU A 272 -6.85 -28.20 -17.72
N SER A 273 -6.28 -28.80 -18.79
CA SER A 273 -5.51 -30.04 -18.71
C SER A 273 -4.16 -29.88 -18.02
N GLU A 274 -3.68 -28.65 -17.82
CA GLU A 274 -2.42 -28.32 -17.14
C GLU A 274 -2.63 -28.07 -15.64
N VAL A 275 -3.89 -27.96 -15.19
CA VAL A 275 -4.24 -27.77 -13.77
C VAL A 275 -4.00 -29.05 -13.00
N GLU A 276 -3.27 -28.96 -11.90
CA GLU A 276 -2.88 -30.10 -11.08
C GLU A 276 -3.72 -30.20 -9.79
N ASN A 277 -3.93 -31.43 -9.31
CA ASN A 277 -4.47 -31.65 -7.97
C ASN A 277 -3.37 -31.47 -6.93
N LEU A 278 -3.45 -30.38 -6.16
CA LEU A 278 -2.46 -30.05 -5.14
C LEU A 278 -2.80 -30.79 -3.83
N GLY A 279 -3.86 -30.37 -3.16
CA GLY A 279 -4.31 -30.86 -1.86
C GLY A 279 -3.71 -30.06 -0.69
N ASN A 280 -4.25 -30.27 0.51
CA ASN A 280 -3.70 -29.68 1.74
C ASN A 280 -2.41 -30.39 2.16
N MET A 281 -1.57 -29.72 2.94
CA MET A 281 -0.38 -30.34 3.53
C MET A 281 -0.76 -31.61 4.29
N HIS A 282 0.03 -32.65 4.08
CA HIS A 282 -0.12 -33.90 4.80
C HIS A 282 1.21 -34.65 4.90
N ALA A 283 1.25 -35.58 5.83
CA ALA A 283 2.28 -36.61 5.98
C ALA A 283 2.56 -37.32 4.64
N ASN A 284 3.83 -37.45 4.25
CA ASN A 284 4.29 -38.05 3.00
C ASN A 284 3.92 -37.24 1.73
N MET A 285 3.67 -35.93 1.86
CA MET A 285 3.52 -35.04 0.71
C MET A 285 4.89 -34.84 0.03
N SER A 286 4.95 -34.94 -1.30
CA SER A 286 6.19 -34.74 -2.05
C SER A 286 6.67 -33.29 -1.98
N GLU A 287 7.99 -33.09 -2.07
CA GLU A 287 8.64 -31.77 -2.09
C GLU A 287 8.00 -30.82 -3.12
N ASP A 288 7.74 -31.29 -4.34
CA ASP A 288 7.09 -30.48 -5.39
C ASP A 288 5.71 -29.95 -4.97
N LYS A 289 4.90 -30.77 -4.30
CA LYS A 289 3.57 -30.37 -3.84
C LYS A 289 3.65 -29.45 -2.63
N ALA A 290 4.55 -29.73 -1.69
CA ALA A 290 4.80 -28.86 -0.54
C ALA A 290 5.27 -27.47 -1.01
N THR A 291 6.20 -27.44 -1.97
CA THR A 291 6.70 -26.21 -2.58
C THR A 291 5.61 -25.42 -3.30
N LYS A 292 4.75 -26.08 -4.08
CA LYS A 292 3.58 -25.44 -4.73
C LYS A 292 2.58 -24.89 -3.70
N LEU A 293 2.41 -25.57 -2.57
CA LEU A 293 1.54 -25.09 -1.50
C LEU A 293 2.11 -23.83 -0.84
N ILE A 294 3.41 -23.81 -0.54
CA ILE A 294 4.10 -22.62 -0.02
C ILE A 294 4.01 -21.48 -1.05
N LYS A 295 4.25 -21.77 -2.34
CA LYS A 295 4.12 -20.80 -3.44
C LYS A 295 2.72 -20.23 -3.61
N THR A 296 1.69 -20.96 -3.20
CA THR A 296 0.31 -20.45 -3.17
C THR A 296 0.16 -19.33 -2.14
N TRP A 297 0.72 -19.52 -0.93
CA TRP A 297 0.46 -18.68 0.24
C TRP A 297 1.57 -17.69 0.62
N PHE A 298 2.78 -17.83 0.09
CA PHE A 298 3.94 -16.99 0.41
C PHE A 298 4.63 -16.40 -0.84
N TYR A 299 4.09 -16.68 -2.02
CA TYR A 299 4.61 -16.12 -3.27
C TYR A 299 3.51 -15.67 -4.23
N GLY A 300 2.25 -16.04 -3.99
CA GLY A 300 1.15 -15.72 -4.90
C GLY A 300 1.32 -16.28 -6.32
N GLU A 301 2.06 -17.38 -6.47
CA GLU A 301 2.38 -18.00 -7.76
C GLU A 301 1.32 -19.02 -8.22
N ASN A 302 0.35 -19.37 -7.36
CA ASN A 302 -0.82 -20.14 -7.79
C ASN A 302 -1.79 -19.22 -8.53
N LEU A 303 -1.35 -18.73 -9.69
CA LEU A 303 -2.09 -17.73 -10.45
C LEU A 303 -3.40 -18.34 -10.99
N PRO A 304 -4.53 -17.62 -10.92
CA PRO A 304 -5.81 -18.04 -11.48
C PRO A 304 -5.76 -18.41 -12.96
N HIS A 305 -6.72 -19.23 -13.40
CA HIS A 305 -6.82 -19.67 -14.79
C HIS A 305 -7.26 -18.49 -15.68
N VAL A 306 -6.49 -18.23 -16.73
CA VAL A 306 -6.83 -17.21 -17.71
C VAL A 306 -7.69 -17.84 -18.79
N VAL A 307 -8.92 -17.34 -18.91
CA VAL A 307 -9.97 -17.98 -19.72
C VAL A 307 -10.05 -17.38 -21.12
N THR A 308 -9.51 -16.17 -21.25
CA THR A 308 -9.54 -15.37 -22.47
C THR A 308 -8.42 -15.83 -23.41
N PRO A 309 -8.75 -16.31 -24.62
CA PRO A 309 -7.74 -16.73 -25.58
C PRO A 309 -6.77 -15.59 -25.91
N GLY A 310 -5.47 -15.88 -25.81
CA GLY A 310 -4.44 -14.88 -26.15
C GLY A 310 -4.07 -13.97 -24.99
N VAL A 311 -4.46 -14.26 -23.75
CA VAL A 311 -3.96 -13.57 -22.55
C VAL A 311 -2.96 -14.48 -21.81
N VAL A 312 -1.89 -13.89 -21.26
CA VAL A 312 -0.86 -14.57 -20.45
C VAL A 312 -0.48 -13.73 -19.24
N TYR A 313 0.21 -14.32 -18.27
CA TYR A 313 0.80 -13.55 -17.17
C TYR A 313 2.17 -12.96 -17.53
N LYS A 314 2.38 -11.69 -17.18
CA LYS A 314 3.68 -11.00 -17.27
C LYS A 314 3.91 -10.19 -15.99
N ALA A 315 5.15 -10.13 -15.53
CA ALA A 315 5.51 -9.32 -14.37
C ALA A 315 5.38 -7.83 -14.71
N SER A 316 4.62 -7.09 -13.92
CA SER A 316 4.55 -5.63 -13.98
C SER A 316 5.82 -5.01 -13.38
N LYS A 317 6.31 -3.94 -14.02
CA LYS A 317 7.34 -3.04 -13.46
C LYS A 317 6.74 -1.77 -12.84
N GLY A 318 5.42 -1.61 -12.88
CA GLY A 318 4.71 -0.47 -12.27
C GLY A 318 4.63 -0.62 -10.74
N PRO A 319 4.56 0.49 -9.99
CA PRO A 319 4.35 0.45 -8.55
C PRO A 319 2.94 -0.05 -8.20
N MET A 320 2.74 -0.42 -6.93
CA MET A 320 1.43 -0.78 -6.40
C MET A 320 0.41 0.35 -6.57
N PHE A 321 0.80 1.57 -6.17
CA PHE A 321 0.00 2.79 -6.25
C PHE A 321 0.81 3.94 -6.86
N HIS A 322 0.16 4.91 -7.47
CA HIS A 322 0.76 6.16 -7.92
C HIS A 322 0.05 7.35 -7.25
N ALA A 323 0.72 8.50 -7.17
CA ALA A 323 0.06 9.71 -6.69
C ALA A 323 -1.03 10.14 -7.67
N ASP A 324 -2.25 10.37 -7.16
CA ASP A 324 -3.37 10.86 -7.95
C ASP A 324 -2.99 12.18 -8.62
N THR A 325 -2.92 12.16 -9.95
CA THR A 325 -2.47 13.28 -10.76
C THR A 325 -3.65 13.86 -11.49
N ASN A 326 -4.03 15.08 -11.15
CA ASN A 326 -5.13 15.76 -11.79
C ASN A 326 -4.83 16.00 -13.28
N LEU A 327 -5.63 15.39 -14.16
CA LEU A 327 -5.42 15.42 -15.61
C LEU A 327 -5.59 16.81 -16.26
N THR A 328 -6.15 17.77 -15.54
CA THR A 328 -6.39 19.13 -16.04
C THR A 328 -5.24 20.08 -15.79
N ASN A 329 -4.44 19.85 -14.75
CA ASN A 329 -3.36 20.75 -14.31
C ASN A 329 -2.09 20.02 -13.85
N PHE A 330 -2.05 18.70 -13.92
CA PHE A 330 -0.96 17.80 -13.51
C PHE A 330 -0.50 18.01 -12.05
N SER A 331 -1.35 18.58 -11.20
CA SER A 331 -1.08 18.65 -9.76
C SER A 331 -1.41 17.30 -9.13
N SER A 332 -0.53 16.78 -8.28
CA SER A 332 -0.87 15.70 -7.39
C SER A 332 -1.47 16.22 -6.08
N THR A 333 -2.45 15.50 -5.55
CA THR A 333 -2.91 15.75 -4.17
C THR A 333 -2.01 14.94 -3.23
N PRO A 334 -1.21 15.59 -2.36
CA PRO A 334 -0.34 14.84 -1.45
C PRO A 334 -1.13 13.86 -0.59
N GLY A 335 -0.71 12.60 -0.58
CA GLY A 335 -1.32 11.54 0.24
C GLY A 335 -2.50 10.79 -0.38
N VAL A 336 -3.00 11.22 -1.55
CA VAL A 336 -4.02 10.48 -2.33
C VAL A 336 -3.31 9.61 -3.35
N LEU A 337 -3.40 8.30 -3.17
CA LEU A 337 -2.70 7.30 -3.99
C LEU A 337 -3.63 6.35 -4.76
N VAL A 338 -4.93 6.40 -4.45
CA VAL A 338 -5.95 5.53 -5.04
C VAL A 338 -7.23 6.33 -5.25
N THR A 339 -7.82 6.17 -6.42
CA THR A 339 -9.07 6.81 -6.85
C THR A 339 -9.93 5.84 -7.66
N ALA A 340 -11.22 6.17 -7.81
CA ALA A 340 -12.09 5.42 -8.70
C ALA A 340 -11.68 5.54 -10.19
N ASP A 341 -10.91 6.57 -10.55
CA ASP A 341 -10.43 6.80 -11.92
C ASP A 341 -9.37 5.75 -12.35
N ASP A 342 -8.73 5.09 -11.38
CA ASP A 342 -7.76 4.01 -11.63
C ASP A 342 -8.44 2.71 -12.11
N VAL A 343 -9.76 2.59 -11.95
CA VAL A 343 -10.52 1.37 -12.24
C VAL A 343 -11.23 1.44 -13.60
N ASN A 344 -10.86 0.57 -14.53
CA ASN A 344 -11.51 0.45 -15.84
C ASN A 344 -11.85 -1.02 -16.14
N GLN A 345 -12.97 -1.31 -16.80
CA GLN A 345 -13.30 -2.70 -17.16
C GLN A 345 -12.65 -3.16 -18.48
N LYS A 346 -12.37 -2.23 -19.40
CA LYS A 346 -12.21 -2.52 -20.83
C LYS A 346 -13.26 -3.53 -21.36
N GLY A 347 -12.91 -4.25 -22.44
CA GLY A 347 -13.73 -5.30 -23.06
C GLY A 347 -13.52 -6.70 -22.46
N VAL A 348 -12.60 -6.86 -21.50
CA VAL A 348 -12.30 -8.13 -20.84
C VAL A 348 -12.31 -7.90 -19.33
N GLY A 349 -13.39 -8.24 -18.63
CA GLY A 349 -13.44 -7.95 -17.19
C GLY A 349 -14.76 -8.20 -16.50
N SER A 350 -14.67 -8.22 -15.17
CA SER A 350 -15.76 -8.50 -14.24
C SER A 350 -16.39 -7.22 -13.72
N CYS A 351 -17.28 -6.62 -14.52
CA CYS A 351 -17.95 -5.33 -14.27
C CYS A 351 -18.39 -5.11 -12.84
N TYR A 352 -18.94 -6.15 -12.21
CA TYR A 352 -19.49 -6.08 -10.87
C TYR A 352 -18.43 -5.97 -9.79
N PHE A 353 -17.34 -6.74 -9.91
CA PHE A 353 -16.21 -6.67 -8.99
C PHE A 353 -15.47 -5.34 -9.14
N LEU A 354 -15.18 -4.94 -10.39
CA LEU A 354 -14.53 -3.66 -10.69
C LEU A 354 -15.39 -2.47 -10.27
N GLY A 355 -16.70 -2.52 -10.50
CA GLY A 355 -17.62 -1.49 -10.01
C GLY A 355 -17.64 -1.41 -8.48
N SER A 356 -17.48 -2.54 -7.78
CA SER A 356 -17.38 -2.57 -6.31
C SER A 356 -16.05 -1.98 -5.83
N LEU A 357 -14.93 -2.34 -6.46
CA LEU A 357 -13.62 -1.75 -6.17
C LEU A 357 -13.60 -0.24 -6.43
N ALA A 358 -14.17 0.22 -7.54
CA ALA A 358 -14.30 1.64 -7.83
C ALA A 358 -15.14 2.36 -6.77
N ALA A 359 -16.23 1.74 -6.31
CA ALA A 359 -17.04 2.29 -5.22
C ALA A 359 -16.24 2.41 -3.91
N VAL A 360 -15.45 1.40 -3.56
CA VAL A 360 -14.57 1.45 -2.38
C VAL A 360 -13.47 2.49 -2.54
N ALA A 361 -12.83 2.58 -3.71
CA ALA A 361 -11.81 3.59 -4.01
C ALA A 361 -12.37 5.02 -3.96
N SER A 362 -13.65 5.20 -4.31
CA SER A 362 -14.34 6.49 -4.21
C SER A 362 -14.65 6.92 -2.76
N HIS A 363 -14.50 6.02 -1.78
CA HIS A 363 -14.75 6.34 -0.38
C HIS A 363 -13.78 7.42 0.11
N GLY A 364 -14.31 8.42 0.82
CA GLY A 364 -13.51 9.55 1.30
C GLY A 364 -13.05 10.53 0.21
N THR A 365 -13.53 10.42 -1.03
CA THR A 365 -13.19 11.37 -2.12
C THR A 365 -13.39 12.82 -1.69
N GLY A 366 -12.39 13.67 -1.96
CA GLY A 366 -12.38 15.08 -1.52
C GLY A 366 -11.96 15.30 -0.06
N THR A 367 -11.52 14.26 0.64
CA THR A 367 -10.95 14.30 2.00
C THR A 367 -9.55 13.68 2.03
N ALA A 368 -8.84 13.80 3.16
CA ALA A 368 -7.55 13.13 3.37
C ALA A 368 -7.64 11.59 3.41
N ASN A 369 -8.85 11.02 3.48
CA ASN A 369 -9.09 9.58 3.54
C ASN A 369 -9.41 8.97 2.16
N ALA A 370 -9.35 9.75 1.08
CA ALA A 370 -9.57 9.25 -0.28
C ALA A 370 -8.62 8.06 -0.57
N GLY A 371 -9.17 6.94 -1.03
CA GLY A 371 -8.38 5.76 -1.40
C GLY A 371 -7.85 4.91 -0.22
N LYS A 372 -7.91 5.42 1.03
CA LYS A 372 -7.28 4.75 2.19
C LYS A 372 -7.88 3.40 2.54
N LEU A 373 -9.14 3.14 2.19
CA LEU A 373 -9.72 1.80 2.38
C LEU A 373 -9.00 0.75 1.52
N ILE A 374 -8.68 1.06 0.26
CA ILE A 374 -7.93 0.16 -0.63
C ILE A 374 -6.50 0.01 -0.13
N GLU A 375 -5.84 1.11 0.24
CA GLU A 375 -4.47 1.07 0.79
C GLU A 375 -4.40 0.16 2.03
N ASN A 376 -5.36 0.27 2.97
CA ASN A 376 -5.41 -0.53 4.19
C ASN A 376 -5.80 -2.00 3.99
N MET A 377 -6.17 -2.39 2.77
CA MET A 377 -6.41 -3.78 2.38
C MET A 377 -5.15 -4.46 1.84
N VAL A 378 -4.11 -3.69 1.50
CA VAL A 378 -2.81 -4.21 1.05
C VAL A 378 -1.86 -4.33 2.23
N ILE A 379 -1.20 -5.47 2.32
CA ILE A 379 -0.14 -5.76 3.30
C ILE A 379 1.13 -6.03 2.51
N ASP A 380 2.18 -5.26 2.78
CA ASP A 380 3.47 -5.40 2.12
C ASP A 380 4.52 -5.79 3.16
N PRO A 381 4.69 -7.10 3.43
CA PRO A 381 5.61 -7.57 4.47
C PRO A 381 7.07 -7.37 4.08
N ILE A 382 7.39 -7.27 2.79
CA ILE A 382 8.75 -7.11 2.26
C ILE A 382 8.70 -6.15 1.05
N THR A 383 9.06 -4.89 1.29
CA THR A 383 8.83 -3.76 0.37
C THR A 383 9.47 -3.86 -1.02
N ASP A 384 10.41 -4.78 -1.25
CA ASP A 384 11.18 -4.89 -2.49
C ASP A 384 11.05 -6.23 -3.22
N ASP A 385 10.24 -7.18 -2.72
CA ASP A 385 10.07 -8.49 -3.33
C ASP A 385 8.89 -8.57 -4.32
N ASN A 386 8.06 -7.53 -4.39
CA ASN A 386 6.85 -7.44 -5.20
C ASN A 386 5.80 -8.53 -4.89
N ILE A 387 5.72 -8.96 -3.62
CA ILE A 387 4.73 -9.89 -3.10
C ILE A 387 3.88 -9.18 -2.05
N TYR A 388 2.56 -9.26 -2.22
CA TYR A 388 1.61 -8.50 -1.43
C TYR A 388 0.56 -9.42 -0.83
N GLY A 389 0.21 -9.20 0.42
CA GLY A 389 -0.99 -9.72 1.04
C GLY A 389 -2.19 -8.84 0.67
N ILE A 390 -3.31 -9.45 0.31
CA ILE A 390 -4.58 -8.74 0.07
C ILE A 390 -5.61 -9.26 1.07
N LYS A 391 -6.17 -8.34 1.86
CA LYS A 391 -7.23 -8.59 2.83
C LYS A 391 -8.60 -8.42 2.17
N TYR A 392 -9.48 -9.37 2.41
CA TYR A 392 -10.91 -9.37 2.10
C TYR A 392 -11.69 -9.77 3.35
N TYR A 393 -13.02 -9.89 3.25
CA TYR A 393 -13.88 -10.36 4.31
C TYR A 393 -14.81 -11.47 3.83
N HIS A 394 -15.06 -12.46 4.68
CA HIS A 394 -16.07 -13.48 4.47
C HIS A 394 -16.84 -13.69 5.78
N ASP A 395 -18.17 -13.59 5.73
CA ASP A 395 -19.03 -13.61 6.92
C ASP A 395 -18.59 -12.64 8.04
N GLY A 396 -18.11 -11.46 7.63
CA GLY A 396 -17.64 -10.41 8.55
C GLY A 396 -16.30 -10.70 9.22
N LYS A 397 -15.56 -11.74 8.80
CA LYS A 397 -14.21 -12.04 9.28
C LYS A 397 -13.19 -11.79 8.17
N PRO A 398 -12.00 -11.26 8.49
CA PRO A 398 -10.99 -11.05 7.48
C PRO A 398 -10.47 -12.39 6.93
N VAL A 399 -10.30 -12.43 5.62
CA VAL A 399 -9.68 -13.52 4.87
C VAL A 399 -8.58 -12.93 4.00
N TYR A 400 -7.48 -13.66 3.84
CA TYR A 400 -6.29 -13.13 3.19
C TYR A 400 -5.81 -14.05 2.08
N THR A 401 -5.12 -13.48 1.11
CA THR A 401 -4.33 -14.24 0.14
C THR A 401 -3.11 -13.45 -0.29
N THR A 402 -2.24 -14.10 -1.05
CA THR A 402 -0.95 -13.57 -1.46
C THR A 402 -0.90 -13.45 -2.97
N VAL A 403 -0.45 -12.32 -3.47
CA VAL A 403 -0.32 -12.03 -4.90
C VAL A 403 1.06 -11.47 -5.19
N ASN A 404 1.64 -11.85 -6.32
CA ASN A 404 2.87 -11.24 -6.84
C ASN A 404 2.58 -10.20 -7.93
N ASN A 405 3.61 -9.60 -8.52
CA ASN A 405 3.46 -8.66 -9.62
C ASN A 405 3.09 -9.25 -10.99
N GLN A 406 2.76 -10.54 -11.08
CA GLN A 406 2.32 -11.12 -12.35
C GLN A 406 0.86 -10.75 -12.62
N ILE A 407 0.63 -9.99 -13.70
CA ILE A 407 -0.69 -9.55 -14.15
C ILE A 407 -1.04 -10.17 -15.50
N PRO A 408 -2.33 -10.42 -15.81
CA PRO A 408 -2.76 -10.90 -17.10
C PRO A 408 -2.64 -9.79 -18.17
N VAL A 409 -2.07 -10.12 -19.34
CA VAL A 409 -1.80 -9.20 -20.46
C VAL A 409 -2.09 -9.88 -21.79
N GLU A 410 -2.45 -9.13 -22.85
CA GLU A 410 -2.62 -9.73 -24.18
C GLU A 410 -1.28 -10.16 -24.78
N LYS A 411 -1.27 -11.29 -25.51
CA LYS A 411 -0.06 -11.86 -26.14
C LYS A 411 0.59 -10.90 -27.14
N THR A 412 -0.19 -9.98 -27.71
CA THR A 412 0.31 -8.96 -28.62
C THR A 412 1.14 -7.87 -27.94
N ASP A 413 0.99 -7.72 -26.61
CA ASP A 413 1.64 -6.67 -25.83
C ASP A 413 2.98 -7.15 -25.23
N ILE A 414 3.39 -8.38 -25.57
CA ILE A 414 4.58 -9.04 -25.03
C ILE A 414 5.88 -8.48 -25.61
N GLU A 415 5.88 -7.91 -26.83
CA GLU A 415 7.09 -7.55 -27.58
C GLU A 415 7.81 -6.27 -27.12
N SER A 416 7.27 -5.49 -26.17
CA SER A 416 7.98 -4.34 -25.59
C SER A 416 8.89 -4.76 -24.43
N SER A 417 10.17 -4.39 -24.51
CA SER A 417 11.20 -4.63 -23.47
C SER A 417 10.99 -3.79 -22.20
N ASP A 418 10.16 -2.76 -22.30
CA ASP A 418 9.88 -1.76 -21.26
C ASP A 418 8.44 -1.82 -20.75
N PHE A 419 7.92 -3.04 -20.60
CA PHE A 419 6.55 -3.25 -20.12
C PHE A 419 6.34 -2.69 -18.70
N VAL A 420 5.79 -1.48 -18.62
CA VAL A 420 5.06 -0.97 -17.46
C VAL A 420 3.71 -1.68 -17.48
N GLY A 421 3.37 -2.40 -16.41
CA GLY A 421 2.21 -3.27 -16.45
C GLY A 421 0.92 -2.46 -16.46
N TYR A 422 0.20 -2.51 -17.57
CA TYR A 422 -1.18 -2.07 -17.63
C TYR A 422 -2.07 -3.28 -17.37
N PRO A 423 -2.79 -3.34 -16.23
CA PRO A 423 -3.98 -4.16 -16.13
C PRO A 423 -4.79 -4.16 -17.43
N LEU A 424 -5.33 -5.32 -17.82
CA LEU A 424 -6.44 -5.37 -18.79
C LEU A 424 -7.61 -4.48 -18.34
N ALA A 425 -7.64 -4.11 -17.06
CA ALA A 425 -8.56 -3.21 -16.40
C ALA A 425 -8.05 -1.76 -16.16
N SER A 426 -6.92 -1.30 -16.74
CA SER A 426 -6.39 0.05 -16.43
C SER A 426 -5.85 0.83 -17.61
N GLU A 427 -5.69 0.23 -18.79
CA GLU A 427 -5.37 1.05 -19.96
C GLU A 427 -6.61 1.90 -20.30
N THR A 428 -6.46 3.22 -20.16
CA THR A 428 -7.45 4.23 -20.52
C THR A 428 -7.65 4.27 -22.04
N ALA A 429 -8.44 3.34 -22.58
CA ALA A 429 -9.03 3.50 -23.89
C ALA A 429 -10.27 4.41 -23.77
N PHE A 430 -10.06 5.73 -23.84
CA PHE A 430 -11.15 6.69 -24.04
C PHE A 430 -11.67 6.61 -25.49
N ALA A 431 -12.17 5.44 -25.91
CA ALA A 431 -12.75 5.23 -27.23
C ALA A 431 -13.73 4.05 -27.24
N GLY A 432 -14.96 4.32 -26.81
CA GLY A 432 -16.14 3.64 -27.35
C GLY A 432 -16.66 2.45 -26.55
N ASN A 433 -17.55 2.73 -25.59
CA ASN A 433 -18.97 2.35 -25.66
C ASN A 433 -19.65 2.73 -24.34
N ALA A 434 -19.81 4.03 -24.10
CA ALA A 434 -20.69 4.56 -23.06
C ALA A 434 -22.11 4.72 -23.61
N GLU A 435 -22.79 3.61 -23.85
CA GLU A 435 -24.25 3.57 -24.01
C GLU A 435 -24.73 2.32 -23.29
N LYS A 436 -25.05 2.40 -21.97
CA LYS A 436 -26.20 1.68 -21.35
C LYS A 436 -26.36 1.68 -19.82
N TYR A 437 -25.52 2.31 -19.00
CA TYR A 437 -25.73 2.30 -17.55
C TYR A 437 -25.92 3.71 -16.97
N GLU A 438 -27.07 4.31 -17.30
CA GLU A 438 -27.67 5.43 -16.57
C GLU A 438 -28.56 4.86 -15.45
N GLN A 439 -28.02 4.67 -14.25
CA GLN A 439 -28.73 4.61 -12.97
C GLN A 439 -27.77 4.04 -11.94
N PHE A 440 -27.00 4.88 -11.25
CA PHE A 440 -26.74 4.85 -9.79
C PHE A 440 -25.76 6.00 -9.49
N SER A 441 -26.21 6.91 -8.62
CA SER A 441 -25.56 8.13 -8.11
C SER A 441 -25.30 9.31 -9.08
N PRO A 442 -26.08 10.41 -8.96
CA PRO A 442 -25.87 11.65 -9.69
C PRO A 442 -24.87 12.53 -8.93
N ASN A 443 -23.64 12.65 -9.45
CA ASN A 443 -22.82 13.87 -9.50
C ASN A 443 -21.36 13.47 -9.80
N ALA A 444 -20.77 14.11 -10.82
CA ALA A 444 -19.40 13.95 -11.34
C ALA A 444 -19.17 12.79 -12.33
N PHE A 445 -19.75 12.89 -13.53
CA PHE A 445 -19.24 12.21 -14.72
C PHE A 445 -19.16 13.21 -15.88
N ILE A 446 -17.95 13.67 -16.20
CA ILE A 446 -17.70 14.42 -17.43
C ILE A 446 -17.77 13.43 -18.58
N SER A 447 -18.91 13.39 -19.27
CA SER A 447 -19.01 12.75 -20.58
C SER A 447 -18.03 13.44 -21.55
N SER A 448 -17.04 12.72 -22.07
CA SER A 448 -16.26 13.18 -23.22
C SER A 448 -16.70 12.43 -24.48
N PRO A 449 -17.06 13.14 -25.56
CA PRO A 449 -17.40 12.52 -26.85
C PRO A 449 -16.17 11.88 -27.50
N LYS A 450 -16.39 10.87 -28.36
CA LYS A 450 -15.34 10.20 -29.17
C LYS A 450 -14.51 11.24 -29.95
N TYR A 451 -13.25 11.46 -29.59
CA TYR A 451 -12.33 12.30 -30.38
C TYR A 451 -11.43 11.42 -31.27
N PRO A 452 -11.22 11.76 -32.56
CA PRO A 452 -10.21 11.14 -33.40
C PRO A 452 -8.79 11.53 -32.94
N HIS A 453 -7.87 10.55 -32.95
CA HIS A 453 -6.45 10.71 -32.63
C HIS A 453 -5.72 11.78 -33.49
N PRO A 454 -4.69 12.44 -32.94
CA PRO A 454 -3.67 13.13 -33.74
C PRO A 454 -2.86 12.09 -34.51
N ALA A 455 -3.17 11.89 -35.79
CA ALA A 455 -2.15 11.40 -36.71
C ALA A 455 -1.13 12.52 -36.89
N ASN A 456 0.15 12.25 -36.61
CA ASN A 456 1.33 13.00 -37.10
C ASN A 456 1.00 14.38 -37.68
N SER A 457 0.78 15.36 -36.81
CA SER A 457 0.34 16.69 -37.23
C SER A 457 1.51 17.39 -37.95
N PRO A 458 1.44 17.68 -39.27
CA PRO A 458 2.56 18.18 -40.07
C PRO A 458 2.93 19.66 -39.79
N TYR A 459 2.38 20.26 -38.74
CA TYR A 459 2.49 21.68 -38.45
C TYR A 459 3.73 21.98 -37.60
N SER A 460 4.63 22.79 -38.14
CA SER A 460 5.80 23.30 -37.42
C SER A 460 5.37 24.44 -36.50
N GLY A 461 5.66 24.32 -35.20
CA GLY A 461 5.45 25.43 -34.25
C GLY A 461 6.18 26.70 -34.73
N ALA A 462 5.65 27.87 -34.38
CA ALA A 462 6.17 29.16 -34.82
C ALA A 462 6.53 30.04 -33.62
N ALA A 463 7.69 30.69 -33.67
CA ALA A 463 8.02 31.75 -32.73
C ALA A 463 7.44 33.08 -33.25
N VAL A 464 6.93 33.92 -32.36
CA VAL A 464 6.39 35.25 -32.68
C VAL A 464 7.27 36.30 -32.02
N SER A 465 7.75 37.29 -32.78
CA SER A 465 8.73 38.27 -32.32
C SER A 465 8.16 39.46 -31.54
N GLU A 466 6.83 39.62 -31.52
CA GLU A 466 6.10 40.68 -30.80
C GLU A 466 4.64 40.25 -30.57
N ALA A 467 3.86 41.04 -29.83
CA ALA A 467 2.43 40.77 -29.64
C ALA A 467 1.71 40.72 -31.00
N GLY A 468 0.99 39.64 -31.28
CA GLY A 468 0.41 39.46 -32.60
C GLY A 468 -0.16 38.08 -32.87
N LYS A 469 -0.60 37.88 -34.10
CA LYS A 469 -1.23 36.64 -34.56
C LYS A 469 -0.20 35.51 -34.69
N ILE A 470 -0.52 34.34 -34.15
CA ILE A 470 0.24 33.10 -34.42
C ILE A 470 -0.03 32.68 -35.87
N PRO A 471 1.01 32.35 -36.66
CA PRO A 471 0.84 31.92 -38.05
C PRO A 471 -0.12 30.73 -38.17
N ASP A 472 -0.97 30.74 -39.21
CA ASP A 472 -1.94 29.66 -39.48
C ASP A 472 -1.25 28.29 -39.71
N SER A 473 0.04 28.27 -40.01
CA SER A 473 0.86 27.07 -40.13
C SER A 473 1.19 26.41 -38.78
N ALA A 474 1.03 27.13 -37.68
CA ALA A 474 1.25 26.64 -36.32
C ALA A 474 -0.07 26.36 -35.59
N ILE A 475 -1.22 26.54 -36.25
CA ILE A 475 -2.56 26.24 -35.75
C ILE A 475 -3.09 25.02 -36.50
N ALA A 476 -3.48 23.97 -35.76
CA ALA A 476 -4.06 22.78 -36.36
C ALA A 476 -5.35 23.10 -37.12
N LYS A 477 -5.47 22.58 -38.36
CA LYS A 477 -6.68 22.71 -39.17
C LYS A 477 -7.54 21.46 -39.00
N GLN A 478 -8.82 21.64 -38.66
CA GLN A 478 -9.80 20.57 -38.78
C GLN A 478 -10.06 20.28 -40.26
N SER A 479 -10.07 19.01 -40.66
CA SER A 479 -10.35 18.64 -42.04
C SER A 479 -11.79 18.97 -42.42
N ASP A 480 -11.90 19.66 -43.54
CA ASP A 480 -13.09 20.18 -44.18
C ASP A 480 -13.97 19.03 -44.70
N GLY A 481 -15.01 18.65 -43.93
CA GLY A 481 -16.07 17.77 -44.42
C GLY A 481 -16.67 16.76 -43.46
N LYS A 482 -16.21 16.66 -42.20
CA LYS A 482 -16.90 15.88 -41.15
C LYS A 482 -17.49 16.82 -40.09
N THR A 483 -18.70 16.55 -39.63
CA THR A 483 -19.33 17.30 -38.52
C THR A 483 -18.60 16.95 -37.22
N TRP A 484 -17.73 17.85 -36.75
CA TRP A 484 -17.02 17.74 -35.48
C TRP A 484 -17.87 18.28 -34.31
N SER A 485 -17.71 17.70 -33.12
CA SER A 485 -18.20 18.29 -31.87
C SER A 485 -17.22 19.37 -31.38
N PRO A 486 -17.66 20.44 -30.67
CA PRO A 486 -16.75 21.41 -30.06
C PRO A 486 -15.70 20.74 -29.16
N ALA A 487 -14.45 21.19 -29.23
CA ALA A 487 -13.31 20.64 -28.49
C ALA A 487 -12.49 21.72 -27.77
N SER A 488 -11.81 21.35 -26.70
CA SER A 488 -10.79 22.22 -26.09
C SER A 488 -9.51 22.24 -26.93
N TRP A 489 -8.77 23.35 -26.84
CA TRP A 489 -7.57 23.61 -27.62
C TRP A 489 -6.37 23.83 -26.71
N ALA A 490 -5.23 23.28 -27.07
CA ALA A 490 -3.98 23.40 -26.33
C ALA A 490 -3.02 24.38 -27.01
N ILE A 491 -2.43 25.26 -26.21
CA ILE A 491 -1.28 26.09 -26.58
C ILE A 491 -0.03 25.39 -26.05
N ILE A 492 0.88 25.02 -26.95
CA ILE A 492 2.10 24.27 -26.64
C ILE A 492 3.28 25.22 -26.82
N SER A 493 4.01 25.48 -25.74
CA SER A 493 5.18 26.37 -25.70
C SER A 493 6.46 25.55 -25.60
N SER A 494 7.40 25.76 -26.54
CA SER A 494 8.74 25.14 -26.47
C SER A 494 9.78 25.98 -25.68
N GLY A 495 9.36 27.10 -25.10
CA GLY A 495 10.18 28.04 -24.33
C GLY A 495 9.42 28.56 -23.11
N ASP A 496 9.97 29.53 -22.38
CA ASP A 496 9.34 30.08 -21.17
C ASP A 496 8.35 31.22 -21.48
N ASP A 497 7.12 30.86 -21.80
CA ASP A 497 6.04 31.79 -22.14
C ASP A 497 5.14 32.13 -20.92
N ARG A 498 5.58 31.87 -19.68
CA ARG A 498 4.75 32.11 -18.47
C ARG A 498 4.29 33.55 -18.29
N ASN A 499 4.96 34.52 -18.90
CA ASN A 499 4.57 35.94 -18.87
C ASN A 499 3.75 36.38 -20.09
N ILE A 500 3.43 35.45 -21.00
CA ILE A 500 2.69 35.68 -22.23
C ILE A 500 1.30 35.06 -22.11
N THR A 501 0.29 35.72 -22.67
CA THR A 501 -1.07 35.18 -22.76
C THR A 501 -1.45 34.96 -24.22
N PHE A 502 -2.26 33.94 -24.45
CA PHE A 502 -2.73 33.51 -25.76
C PHE A 502 -4.23 33.63 -25.82
N THR A 503 -4.76 34.41 -26.76
CA THR A 503 -6.19 34.57 -26.97
C THR A 503 -6.63 33.77 -28.18
N ILE A 504 -7.48 32.78 -27.95
CA ILE A 504 -8.10 31.94 -28.97
C ILE A 504 -9.45 32.55 -29.34
N VAL A 505 -9.68 32.76 -30.64
CA VAL A 505 -10.96 33.22 -31.20
C VAL A 505 -11.48 32.17 -32.17
N GLY A 506 -12.73 31.76 -31.98
CA GLY A 506 -13.34 30.68 -32.74
C GLY A 506 -14.86 30.70 -32.67
N THR A 507 -15.50 29.56 -32.97
CA THR A 507 -16.96 29.40 -32.85
C THR A 507 -17.34 28.26 -31.91
N ASP A 508 -18.52 28.31 -31.29
CA ASP A 508 -19.10 27.22 -30.51
C ASP A 508 -19.96 26.26 -31.38
N GLU A 509 -20.60 25.25 -30.78
CA GLU A 509 -21.54 24.33 -31.47
C GLU A 509 -22.69 25.05 -32.20
N ASN A 510 -23.13 26.18 -31.65
CA ASN A 510 -24.20 27.00 -32.21
C ASN A 510 -23.69 27.98 -33.27
N LYS A 511 -22.39 27.89 -33.63
CA LYS A 511 -21.67 28.75 -34.57
C LYS A 511 -21.58 30.21 -34.11
N ASN A 512 -21.79 30.49 -32.83
CA ASN A 512 -21.55 31.82 -32.27
C ASN A 512 -20.05 32.05 -32.10
N THR A 513 -19.57 33.26 -32.36
CA THR A 513 -18.18 33.61 -32.10
C THR A 513 -17.92 33.66 -30.60
N ILE A 514 -16.92 32.90 -30.15
CA ILE A 514 -16.45 32.87 -28.76
C ILE A 514 -14.95 33.10 -28.71
N GLN A 515 -14.47 33.61 -27.58
CA GLN A 515 -13.05 33.81 -27.33
C GLN A 515 -12.65 33.39 -25.91
N GLU A 516 -11.40 33.00 -25.73
CA GLU A 516 -10.78 32.69 -24.43
C GLU A 516 -9.32 33.15 -24.41
N THR A 517 -8.88 33.72 -23.29
CA THR A 517 -7.47 34.07 -23.06
C THR A 517 -6.87 33.08 -22.06
N ILE A 518 -5.76 32.47 -22.43
CA ILE A 518 -5.06 31.41 -21.70
C ILE A 518 -3.66 31.91 -21.33
N GLN A 519 -3.19 31.59 -20.12
CA GLN A 519 -1.83 31.89 -19.71
C GLN A 519 -0.84 30.92 -20.37
N GLY A 520 0.27 31.43 -20.89
CA GLY A 520 1.38 30.62 -21.40
C GLY A 520 2.10 29.85 -20.30
N THR A 521 2.92 28.89 -20.69
CA THR A 521 3.62 27.98 -19.76
C THR A 521 5.12 27.95 -20.05
N ASN A 522 5.88 27.30 -19.17
CA ASN A 522 7.32 27.09 -19.38
C ASN A 522 7.56 25.71 -19.97
N ASN A 523 7.93 25.66 -21.24
CA ASN A 523 8.28 24.41 -21.94
C ASN A 523 7.23 23.30 -21.74
N SER A 524 5.96 23.68 -21.84
CA SER A 524 4.79 22.85 -21.52
C SER A 524 3.60 23.32 -22.36
N PHE A 525 2.36 23.05 -21.94
CA PHE A 525 1.16 23.49 -22.64
C PHE A 525 0.06 23.96 -21.68
N ALA A 526 -0.88 24.75 -22.20
CA ALA A 526 -2.08 25.17 -21.49
C ALA A 526 -3.32 24.88 -22.33
N ILE A 527 -4.42 24.49 -21.69
CA ILE A 527 -5.65 24.06 -22.36
C ILE A 527 -6.76 25.09 -22.17
N SER A 528 -7.56 25.31 -23.22
CA SER A 528 -8.76 26.12 -23.17
C SER A 528 -9.86 25.44 -22.34
N THR A 529 -10.47 26.20 -21.43
CA THR A 529 -11.64 25.79 -20.65
C THR A 529 -12.91 25.81 -21.49
N LYS A 530 -12.99 26.68 -22.51
CA LYS A 530 -14.07 26.71 -23.50
C LYS A 530 -13.80 25.68 -24.60
N LYS A 531 -14.89 25.14 -25.12
CA LYS A 531 -14.87 24.25 -26.28
C LYS A 531 -15.16 25.06 -27.55
N PHE A 532 -14.29 24.93 -28.54
CA PHE A 532 -14.40 25.59 -29.84
C PHE A 532 -14.73 24.53 -30.90
N LEU A 533 -15.81 24.78 -31.65
CA LEU A 533 -16.14 24.06 -32.87
C LEU A 533 -15.10 24.33 -33.96
N THR A 534 -14.70 25.59 -34.15
CA THR A 534 -13.59 25.98 -35.04
C THR A 534 -12.73 27.04 -34.36
N VAL A 535 -11.41 27.01 -34.57
CA VAL A 535 -10.51 28.10 -34.20
C VAL A 535 -10.12 28.87 -35.45
N LYS A 536 -10.43 30.16 -35.44
CA LYS A 536 -10.19 31.08 -36.57
C LYS A 536 -8.86 31.80 -36.41
N GLU A 537 -8.51 32.15 -35.18
CA GLU A 537 -7.36 32.99 -34.89
C GLU A 537 -6.86 32.74 -33.47
N VAL A 538 -5.53 32.78 -33.31
CA VAL A 538 -4.87 32.79 -32.01
C VAL A 538 -3.87 33.93 -31.99
N THR A 539 -3.93 34.78 -30.97
CA THR A 539 -3.01 35.92 -30.79
C THR A 539 -2.26 35.82 -29.48
N THR A 540 -1.00 36.24 -29.46
CA THR A 540 -0.16 36.34 -28.26
C THR A 540 -0.04 37.79 -27.78
N SER A 541 0.05 38.00 -26.46
CA SER A 541 0.25 39.32 -25.83
C SER A 541 1.68 39.86 -25.91
N GLY A 542 2.65 39.10 -26.43
CA GLY A 542 4.06 39.50 -26.54
C GLY A 542 4.89 38.56 -27.41
N ALA A 543 6.22 38.78 -27.42
CA ALA A 543 7.14 37.86 -28.08
C ALA A 543 7.16 36.51 -27.34
N THR A 544 7.16 35.40 -28.08
CA THR A 544 7.27 34.06 -27.49
C THR A 544 8.74 33.67 -27.31
N ASP A 545 9.09 33.05 -26.19
CA ASP A 545 10.45 32.62 -25.85
C ASP A 545 10.88 31.33 -26.58
N GLY A 546 9.92 30.71 -27.28
CA GLY A 546 10.15 29.55 -28.13
C GLY A 546 9.15 29.46 -29.28
N LYS A 547 9.13 28.31 -29.94
CA LYS A 547 8.09 27.98 -30.92
C LYS A 547 6.82 27.61 -30.17
N VAL A 548 5.70 28.20 -30.60
CA VAL A 548 4.37 27.89 -30.10
C VAL A 548 3.59 27.12 -31.16
N LYS A 549 2.89 26.08 -30.74
CA LYS A 549 1.96 25.30 -31.56
C LYS A 549 0.58 25.32 -30.90
N VAL A 550 -0.48 25.40 -31.69
CA VAL A 550 -1.86 25.36 -31.21
C VAL A 550 -2.54 24.14 -31.80
N ASP A 551 -2.98 23.22 -30.95
CA ASP A 551 -3.57 21.95 -31.36
C ASP A 551 -4.93 21.70 -30.70
N TYR A 552 -5.71 20.76 -31.23
CA TYR A 552 -6.98 20.34 -30.63
C TYR A 552 -6.75 19.13 -29.71
N GLY A 553 -7.20 19.21 -28.45
CA GLY A 553 -6.97 18.15 -27.45
C GLY A 553 -5.60 18.19 -26.75
N LEU A 554 -5.32 17.18 -25.92
CA LEU A 554 -4.05 17.07 -25.18
C LEU A 554 -2.88 16.82 -26.16
N PRO A 555 -1.78 17.59 -26.08
CA PRO A 555 -0.62 17.37 -26.94
C PRO A 555 0.12 16.06 -26.61
N ASP A 556 0.54 15.32 -27.64
CA ASP A 556 1.48 14.20 -27.51
C ASP A 556 2.86 14.73 -27.07
N PHE A 557 3.08 14.92 -25.78
CA PHE A 557 4.43 14.94 -25.23
C PHE A 557 4.87 13.49 -25.02
N TYR A 558 6.15 13.19 -25.24
CA TYR A 558 6.83 11.88 -25.03
C TYR A 558 7.04 10.94 -26.23
N SER A 559 7.07 11.43 -27.49
CA SER A 559 7.75 10.70 -28.57
C SER A 559 9.22 11.09 -28.70
N ASN A 560 10.06 10.71 -27.73
CA ASN A 560 11.50 10.58 -27.97
C ASN A 560 11.90 9.11 -28.00
N HIS A 561 11.14 8.28 -28.72
CA HIS A 561 11.62 7.07 -29.40
C HIS A 561 10.90 6.97 -30.74
N VAL A 562 11.66 6.61 -31.77
CA VAL A 562 11.24 6.50 -33.17
C VAL A 562 10.35 5.26 -33.32
N GLY A 563 9.05 5.38 -33.06
CA GLY A 563 8.05 4.33 -33.29
C GLY A 563 7.10 4.75 -34.41
N GLY A 564 7.42 4.40 -35.65
CA GLY A 564 6.49 4.58 -36.78
C GLY A 564 5.34 3.60 -36.70
N ASP A 565 4.15 4.02 -37.15
CA ASP A 565 2.99 3.14 -37.32
C ASP A 565 3.38 1.90 -38.16
N GLU A 566 3.15 0.68 -37.66
CA GLU A 566 3.34 -0.54 -38.46
C GLU A 566 2.01 -0.96 -39.12
N TRP A 567 2.03 -1.06 -40.45
CA TRP A 567 0.92 -1.60 -41.24
C TRP A 567 0.93 -3.12 -41.17
N ARG A 568 0.00 -3.74 -40.44
CA ARG A 568 -0.19 -5.20 -40.38
C ARG A 568 -1.63 -5.58 -40.71
N ASN A 569 -1.82 -6.54 -41.61
CA ASN A 569 -3.11 -7.11 -42.01
C ASN A 569 -4.18 -6.10 -42.51
N GLY A 570 -3.76 -5.02 -43.17
CA GLY A 570 -4.69 -4.09 -43.83
C GLY A 570 -5.34 -3.05 -42.91
N GLU A 571 -4.90 -2.97 -41.65
CA GLU A 571 -5.32 -1.94 -40.70
C GLU A 571 -4.07 -1.34 -40.02
N TRP A 572 -4.16 -0.04 -39.69
CA TRP A 572 -3.14 0.63 -38.88
C TRP A 572 -3.31 0.21 -37.42
N LYS A 573 -2.31 -0.46 -36.85
CA LYS A 573 -2.29 -0.73 -35.40
C LYS A 573 -1.44 0.32 -34.69
N LYS A 574 -2.04 0.90 -33.67
CA LYS A 574 -1.46 1.92 -32.81
C LYS A 574 -0.54 1.25 -31.78
N ILE A 575 0.72 1.68 -31.69
CA ILE A 575 1.54 1.40 -30.51
C ILE A 575 1.13 2.44 -29.48
N THR A 576 0.26 2.06 -28.55
CA THR A 576 -0.12 2.90 -27.42
C THR A 576 0.93 2.78 -26.32
N ASP A 577 2.04 3.49 -26.46
CA ASP A 577 2.82 3.90 -25.29
C ASP A 577 2.10 5.09 -24.63
N PHE A 578 0.94 4.83 -24.02
CA PHE A 578 0.34 5.73 -23.03
C PHE A 578 1.11 5.57 -21.72
N GLY A 579 2.37 5.99 -21.74
CA GLY A 579 3.36 5.76 -20.67
C GLY A 579 2.98 6.24 -19.27
N PHE A 580 1.96 7.08 -19.10
CA PHE A 580 1.52 7.56 -17.79
C PHE A 580 0.08 8.04 -17.88
N LEU A 581 -0.89 7.17 -17.60
CA LEU A 581 -2.07 7.47 -16.77
C LEU A 581 -2.53 6.14 -16.15
N HIS A 582 -2.15 5.96 -14.87
CA HIS A 582 -2.47 4.84 -13.96
C HIS A 582 -1.80 3.49 -14.28
N GLY A 583 -0.45 3.48 -14.37
CA GLY A 583 0.38 2.25 -14.38
C GLY A 583 0.36 1.47 -13.06
N GLU A 584 -0.77 1.51 -12.36
CA GLU A 584 -0.98 0.94 -11.04
C GLU A 584 -1.39 -0.52 -11.15
N MET A 585 -0.74 -1.34 -10.34
CA MET A 585 -0.95 -2.78 -10.38
C MET A 585 -2.18 -3.22 -9.57
N TRP A 586 -2.61 -2.41 -8.61
CA TRP A 586 -3.52 -2.83 -7.54
C TRP A 586 -4.83 -3.42 -8.07
N VAL A 587 -5.49 -2.82 -9.08
CA VAL A 587 -6.78 -3.33 -9.60
C VAL A 587 -6.68 -4.78 -10.06
N SER A 588 -5.64 -5.12 -10.83
CA SER A 588 -5.40 -6.50 -11.28
C SER A 588 -5.04 -7.43 -10.13
N LEU A 589 -4.30 -6.94 -9.13
CA LEU A 589 -3.93 -7.75 -7.97
C LEU A 589 -5.13 -8.07 -7.09
N PHE A 590 -6.04 -7.11 -6.89
CA PHE A 590 -7.29 -7.37 -6.19
C PHE A 590 -8.14 -8.38 -6.96
N GLU A 591 -8.31 -8.23 -8.28
CA GLU A 591 -9.08 -9.21 -9.06
C GLU A 591 -8.46 -10.61 -9.01
N LYS A 592 -7.12 -10.69 -9.08
CA LYS A 592 -6.37 -11.95 -8.94
C LYS A 592 -6.58 -12.58 -7.56
N ALA A 593 -6.47 -11.79 -6.50
CA ALA A 593 -6.67 -12.24 -5.14
C ALA A 593 -8.11 -12.74 -4.91
N TYR A 594 -9.11 -12.04 -5.45
CA TYR A 594 -10.50 -12.45 -5.38
C TYR A 594 -10.73 -13.79 -6.09
N ALA A 595 -10.13 -13.97 -7.26
CA ALA A 595 -10.19 -15.24 -8.00
C ALA A 595 -9.53 -16.40 -7.22
N GLN A 596 -8.38 -16.16 -6.58
CA GLN A 596 -7.72 -17.16 -5.71
C GLN A 596 -8.57 -17.55 -4.49
N LEU A 597 -9.29 -16.59 -3.90
CA LEU A 597 -10.15 -16.80 -2.75
C LEU A 597 -11.56 -17.30 -3.10
N SER A 598 -11.91 -17.40 -4.37
CA SER A 598 -13.20 -17.92 -4.82
C SER A 598 -13.61 -19.29 -4.25
N PRO A 599 -12.72 -20.24 -3.88
CA PRO A 599 -13.12 -21.48 -3.21
C PRO A 599 -13.72 -21.25 -1.81
N ILE A 600 -13.42 -20.10 -1.20
CA ILE A 600 -13.97 -19.67 0.09
C ILE A 600 -15.27 -18.92 -0.14
N PHE A 601 -15.27 -17.93 -1.05
CA PHE A 601 -16.46 -17.12 -1.30
C PHE A 601 -17.59 -17.93 -1.95
N ARG A 602 -17.27 -18.80 -2.92
CA ARG A 602 -18.23 -19.53 -3.76
C ARG A 602 -17.80 -21.00 -3.93
N PRO A 603 -17.84 -21.80 -2.85
CA PRO A 603 -17.41 -23.20 -2.89
C PRO A 603 -18.17 -24.06 -3.92
N GLU A 604 -19.41 -23.70 -4.25
CA GLU A 604 -20.26 -24.35 -5.25
C GLU A 604 -19.81 -24.15 -6.71
N GLN A 605 -18.91 -23.19 -6.98
CA GLN A 605 -18.46 -22.89 -8.35
C GLN A 605 -17.11 -23.55 -8.69
N TYR A 606 -16.42 -24.14 -7.71
CA TYR A 606 -14.98 -24.44 -7.82
C TYR A 606 -14.62 -25.89 -8.22
N ASP A 607 -15.57 -26.70 -8.69
CA ASP A 607 -15.26 -28.01 -9.29
C ASP A 607 -14.89 -27.91 -10.79
N ILE A 608 -14.03 -28.80 -11.31
CA ILE A 608 -13.61 -28.81 -12.73
C ILE A 608 -14.82 -29.01 -13.65
N THR A 609 -15.74 -29.89 -13.26
CA THR A 609 -16.96 -30.16 -14.02
C THR A 609 -17.91 -28.96 -13.99
N ASP A 610 -17.96 -28.25 -12.87
CA ASP A 610 -18.79 -27.04 -12.72
C ASP A 610 -18.19 -25.84 -13.45
N LEU A 611 -16.86 -25.68 -13.47
CA LEU A 611 -16.17 -24.69 -14.30
C LEU A 611 -16.46 -24.91 -15.79
N GLN A 612 -16.43 -26.15 -16.27
CA GLN A 612 -16.75 -26.49 -17.67
C GLN A 612 -18.24 -26.28 -17.98
N ASN A 613 -19.13 -26.69 -17.09
CA ASN A 613 -20.58 -26.55 -17.26
C ASN A 613 -21.01 -25.08 -17.15
N PHE A 614 -20.50 -24.33 -16.18
CA PHE A 614 -20.77 -22.90 -16.01
C PHE A 614 -20.21 -22.08 -17.16
N ALA A 615 -19.00 -22.39 -17.64
CA ALA A 615 -18.45 -21.82 -18.87
C ALA A 615 -19.36 -22.11 -20.07
N ALA A 616 -19.91 -23.32 -20.21
CA ALA A 616 -20.85 -23.65 -21.27
C ALA A 616 -22.20 -22.91 -21.12
N THR A 617 -22.75 -22.83 -19.91
CA THR A 617 -24.06 -22.21 -19.62
C THR A 617 -24.01 -20.68 -19.75
N LYS A 618 -23.01 -20.00 -19.17
CA LYS A 618 -22.86 -18.54 -19.31
C LYS A 618 -22.42 -18.13 -20.71
N ARG A 619 -21.59 -18.93 -21.39
CA ARG A 619 -21.26 -18.71 -22.81
C ARG A 619 -22.52 -18.88 -23.68
N ALA A 620 -23.39 -19.85 -23.40
CA ALA A 620 -24.66 -19.99 -24.12
C ALA A 620 -25.66 -18.86 -23.82
N GLU A 621 -25.77 -18.39 -22.57
CA GLU A 621 -26.64 -17.27 -22.19
C GLU A 621 -26.14 -15.92 -22.74
N ARG A 622 -24.82 -15.69 -22.74
CA ARG A 622 -24.21 -14.43 -23.20
C ARG A 622 -23.88 -14.40 -24.68
N LEU A 623 -23.77 -15.51 -25.41
CA LEU A 623 -23.56 -15.48 -26.87
C LEU A 623 -24.77 -14.95 -27.67
N GLY A 624 -25.90 -14.65 -27.00
CA GLY A 624 -26.94 -13.76 -27.53
C GLY A 624 -26.55 -12.27 -27.55
N ASN A 625 -25.56 -11.87 -26.74
CA ASN A 625 -24.99 -10.53 -26.61
C ASN A 625 -23.45 -10.60 -26.72
N LYS A 626 -22.94 -10.44 -27.95
CA LYS A 626 -21.51 -10.27 -28.22
C LYS A 626 -20.96 -9.10 -27.40
N THR A 627 -20.04 -9.33 -26.44
CA THR A 627 -18.83 -8.50 -26.14
C THR A 627 -18.24 -8.59 -24.71
N ALA A 628 -18.66 -9.47 -23.79
CA ALA A 628 -18.00 -9.54 -22.46
C ALA A 628 -17.41 -10.93 -22.16
N GLU A 629 -16.13 -11.11 -22.46
CA GLU A 629 -15.32 -12.23 -21.96
C GLU A 629 -14.72 -11.81 -20.61
N ALA A 630 -14.89 -12.59 -19.53
CA ALA A 630 -14.26 -12.28 -18.24
C ALA A 630 -12.78 -12.67 -18.28
N VAL A 631 -11.90 -12.00 -17.51
CA VAL A 631 -10.48 -12.38 -17.42
C VAL A 631 -10.33 -13.69 -16.64
N PHE A 632 -11.03 -13.79 -15.51
CA PHE A 632 -11.11 -14.96 -14.65
C PHE A 632 -12.54 -15.51 -14.62
N TYR A 633 -12.70 -16.83 -14.56
CA TYR A 633 -14.03 -17.45 -14.39
C TYR A 633 -14.65 -17.08 -13.03
N GLU A 634 -13.81 -16.81 -12.05
CA GLU A 634 -14.18 -16.71 -10.64
C GLU A 634 -14.65 -15.31 -10.21
N SER A 635 -14.53 -14.30 -11.08
CA SER A 635 -14.93 -12.92 -10.80
C SER A 635 -16.34 -12.54 -11.34
N ILE A 636 -17.13 -13.51 -11.84
CA ILE A 636 -18.43 -13.29 -12.51
C ILE A 636 -19.63 -13.14 -11.53
N ASP A 637 -19.44 -12.47 -10.40
CA ASP A 637 -20.48 -12.35 -9.37
C ASP A 637 -21.39 -11.12 -9.55
N GLY A 638 -22.56 -11.10 -8.91
CA GLY A 638 -23.39 -9.90 -8.76
C GLY A 638 -22.76 -8.91 -7.78
N GLY A 639 -22.71 -7.62 -8.14
CA GLY A 639 -21.92 -6.60 -7.43
C GLY A 639 -22.18 -6.46 -5.93
N PHE A 640 -23.39 -6.78 -5.46
CA PHE A 640 -23.72 -6.76 -4.03
C PHE A 640 -22.87 -7.75 -3.22
N HIS A 641 -22.58 -8.92 -3.77
CA HIS A 641 -21.77 -9.90 -3.06
C HIS A 641 -20.29 -9.51 -3.07
N ALA A 642 -19.78 -9.00 -4.19
CA ALA A 642 -18.41 -8.51 -4.29
C ALA A 642 -18.13 -7.38 -3.29
N LEU A 643 -19.05 -6.43 -3.11
CA LEU A 643 -18.88 -5.35 -2.14
C LEU A 643 -18.80 -5.86 -0.70
N ASN A 644 -19.65 -6.82 -0.32
CA ASN A 644 -19.59 -7.45 1.00
C ASN A 644 -18.32 -8.28 1.19
N ASP A 645 -17.83 -8.93 0.13
CA ASP A 645 -16.58 -9.68 0.21
C ASP A 645 -15.36 -8.73 0.30
N ILE A 646 -15.44 -7.51 -0.26
CA ILE A 646 -14.40 -6.47 -0.17
C ILE A 646 -14.38 -5.79 1.22
N LEU A 647 -15.54 -5.41 1.77
CA LEU A 647 -15.62 -4.60 3.00
C LEU A 647 -16.20 -5.31 4.24
N GLY A 648 -16.77 -6.50 4.08
CA GLY A 648 -17.47 -7.18 5.17
C GLY A 648 -18.61 -6.35 5.77
N ASN A 649 -18.72 -6.36 7.10
CA ASN A 649 -19.66 -5.51 7.86
C ASN A 649 -19.11 -4.09 8.10
N GLU A 650 -17.90 -3.78 7.62
CA GLU A 650 -17.30 -2.44 7.71
C GLU A 650 -17.81 -1.52 6.59
N ALA A 651 -18.67 -2.03 5.71
CA ALA A 651 -19.39 -1.23 4.73
C ALA A 651 -20.18 -0.11 5.45
N PRO A 652 -19.89 1.18 5.18
CA PRO A 652 -20.81 2.24 5.55
C PRO A 652 -22.15 1.92 4.90
N VAL A 653 -23.25 2.12 5.64
CA VAL A 653 -24.66 1.89 5.22
C VAL A 653 -25.07 2.71 3.96
N TYR A 654 -24.13 3.44 3.34
CA TYR A 654 -24.33 4.41 2.27
C TYR A 654 -23.40 4.23 1.04
N ILE A 655 -22.83 3.04 0.80
CA ILE A 655 -22.21 2.71 -0.51
C ILE A 655 -23.27 2.18 -1.47
#